data_AF-P26928-F1
#
_entry.id   AF-P26928-F1
#
_cell.length_a   1.000
_cell.length_b   1.000
_cell.length_c   1.000
_cell.angle_alpha   90.00
_cell.angle_beta   90.00
_cell.angle_gamma   90.00
#
_symmetry.space_group_name_H-M   'P 1'
#
loop_
_entity.id
_entity.type
_entity.pdbx_description
1 polymer ?
#
loop_
_entity_poly.entity_id
_entity_poly.type
_entity_poly.pdbx_seq_one_letter_code
_entity_poly.pdbx_strand_id
1 'polypeptide(L)'
;MGWLPLLLLLVQCSRALGQRSPLNDFQLFRGTELRNLLHTAVPGPWQEDVADAEECARRCGPLLDCRAFHYNMSSHGCQLLPWTQHSLHTQLYHSSLCHLFQKKDYVRTCIMDNGVSYRGTVARTAGGLPCQAWSRRFPNDHKYTPTPKNGLEENFCRNPDGDPRGPWCYTTNRSVRFQSCGIKTCREAVCVLCNGEDYRGEVDVTESGRECQRWDLQHPHSHPFQPEKFLDKDLKDNYCRNPDGSERPWCYTTDPNVEREFCDLPSCGPNLPPTVKGSKSQRRNKGKALNCFRGKGEDYRGTTNTTSAGVPCQRWDAQSPHQHRFVPEKYACKDLRENFCRNPDGSEAPWCFTSRPGLRMAFCHQIPRCTEELVPEGCYHGSGEQYRGSVSKTRKGVQCQHWSSETPHKPQFTPTSAPQAGLEANFCRNPDGDSHGPWCYTLDPDILFDYCALQRCDDDQPPSILDPPDQVVFEKCGKRVDKSNKLRVVGGHPGNSPWTVSLRNRQGQHFCGGSLVKEQWVLTARQCIWSCHEPLTGYEVWLGTINQNPQPGEANLQRVPVAKAVCGPAGSQLVLLKLERPVILNHHVALICLPPEQYVVPPGTKCEIAGWGESIGTSNNTVLHVASMNVISNQECNTKYRGHIQESEICTQGLVVPVGACEGDYGGPLACYTHDCWVLQGLIIPNRVCARPRWPAIFTRVSVFVDWINKVMQLE
;
A
#
# COMPACT_ATOMS: atom_id res chain seq x y z
N MET A 1 2.86 26.95 -58.91
CA MET A 1 3.04 27.92 -57.82
C MET A 1 1.67 28.15 -57.20
N GLY A 2 1.45 27.63 -56.00
CA GLY A 2 0.22 27.85 -55.23
C GLY A 2 0.60 27.83 -53.76
N TRP A 3 1.09 28.97 -53.27
CA TRP A 3 1.34 29.22 -51.86
C TRP A 3 0.22 30.10 -51.34
N LEU A 4 -0.48 29.67 -50.29
CA LEU A 4 -1.10 30.47 -49.20
C LEU A 4 -2.04 29.56 -48.36
N PRO A 5 -2.23 29.81 -47.05
CA PRO A 5 -1.48 29.08 -46.04
C PRO A 5 -2.36 28.33 -45.02
N LEU A 6 -1.79 27.26 -44.46
CA LEU A 6 -2.24 26.59 -43.24
C LEU A 6 -2.12 27.55 -42.04
N LEU A 7 -3.25 28.11 -41.61
CA LEU A 7 -3.37 28.86 -40.36
C LEU A 7 -4.66 28.48 -39.66
N LEU A 8 -4.77 27.21 -39.29
CA LEU A 8 -5.82 26.65 -38.43
C LEU A 8 -5.27 25.32 -37.91
N LEU A 9 -4.53 25.32 -36.78
CA LEU A 9 -4.34 24.17 -35.88
C LEU A 9 -3.29 24.45 -34.78
N LEU A 10 -3.41 25.56 -34.04
CA LEU A 10 -2.75 25.69 -32.73
C LEU A 10 -3.61 26.54 -31.79
N VAL A 11 -4.85 26.10 -31.58
CA VAL A 11 -5.60 26.39 -30.34
C VAL A 11 -5.60 25.11 -29.52
N GLN A 12 -4.42 24.65 -29.13
CA GLN A 12 -4.29 23.72 -28.01
C GLN A 12 -4.15 24.58 -26.76
N CYS A 13 -5.25 24.66 -26.02
CA CYS A 13 -5.41 25.10 -24.64
C CYS A 13 -4.13 25.46 -23.91
N SER A 14 -3.77 26.74 -23.97
CA SER A 14 -3.19 27.45 -22.84
C SER A 14 -4.22 27.47 -21.70
N ARG A 15 -4.41 26.33 -21.00
CA ARG A 15 -5.00 26.33 -19.65
C ARG A 15 -4.13 27.28 -18.83
N ALA A 16 -4.72 28.33 -18.27
CA ALA A 16 -4.02 29.21 -17.36
C ALA A 16 -3.54 28.37 -16.16
N LEU A 17 -2.27 27.94 -16.19
CA LEU A 17 -1.60 27.29 -15.06
C LEU A 17 -1.76 28.22 -13.85
N GLY A 18 -2.37 27.73 -12.76
CA GLY A 18 -2.52 28.47 -11.50
C GLY A 18 -3.96 28.85 -11.08
N GLN A 19 -5.01 28.34 -11.73
CA GLN A 19 -6.39 28.55 -11.28
C GLN A 19 -6.86 27.49 -10.26
N ARG A 20 -7.55 27.95 -9.21
CA ARG A 20 -8.29 27.12 -8.25
C ARG A 20 -9.28 26.22 -9.00
N SER A 21 -9.26 24.91 -8.73
CA SER A 21 -10.23 23.98 -9.33
C SER A 21 -11.65 24.23 -8.80
N PRO A 22 -12.67 24.38 -9.68
CA PRO A 22 -14.07 24.48 -9.26
C PRO A 22 -14.58 23.20 -8.60
N LEU A 23 -13.90 22.06 -8.76
CA LEU A 23 -14.25 20.81 -8.09
C LEU A 23 -14.08 20.87 -6.56
N ASN A 24 -13.32 21.84 -6.03
CA ASN A 24 -13.18 22.02 -4.59
C ASN A 24 -14.53 22.32 -3.91
N ASP A 25 -15.51 22.86 -4.63
CA ASP A 25 -16.84 23.18 -4.11
C ASP A 25 -17.77 21.96 -4.03
N PHE A 26 -17.32 20.80 -4.50
CA PHE A 26 -18.13 19.60 -4.64
C PHE A 26 -17.57 18.42 -3.85
N GLN A 27 -18.46 17.63 -3.25
CA GLN A 27 -18.19 16.32 -2.68
C GLN A 27 -18.37 15.25 -3.76
N LEU A 28 -17.37 14.39 -3.94
CA LEU A 28 -17.37 13.32 -4.94
C LEU A 28 -17.89 11.99 -4.36
N PHE A 29 -18.85 11.39 -5.06
CA PHE A 29 -19.27 10.00 -4.93
C PHE A 29 -18.91 9.25 -6.22
N ARG A 30 -17.82 8.46 -6.16
CA ARG A 30 -17.36 7.66 -7.29
C ARG A 30 -18.35 6.54 -7.61
N GLY A 31 -18.45 6.20 -8.89
CA GLY A 31 -19.32 5.15 -9.40
C GLY A 31 -20.75 5.19 -8.85
N THR A 32 -21.36 6.38 -8.84
CA THR A 32 -22.65 6.63 -8.19
C THR A 32 -23.53 7.53 -9.05
N GLU A 33 -24.82 7.19 -9.11
CA GLU A 33 -25.88 7.98 -9.73
C GLU A 33 -26.94 8.36 -8.69
N LEU A 34 -27.42 9.60 -8.73
CA LEU A 34 -28.48 10.12 -7.87
C LEU A 34 -29.76 10.31 -8.67
N ARG A 35 -30.80 9.54 -8.33
CA ARG A 35 -32.11 9.63 -8.98
C ARG A 35 -33.14 10.23 -8.05
N ASN A 36 -34.03 11.05 -8.60
CA ASN A 36 -35.26 11.47 -7.92
C ASN A 36 -36.41 10.60 -8.41
N LEU A 37 -37.16 10.00 -7.49
CA LEU A 37 -38.27 9.10 -7.80
C LEU A 37 -39.56 9.85 -8.15
N LEU A 38 -39.61 11.18 -7.97
CA LEU A 38 -40.73 12.01 -8.43
C LEU A 38 -40.57 12.36 -9.90
N HIS A 39 -41.58 12.03 -10.72
CA HIS A 39 -41.62 12.39 -12.14
C HIS A 39 -41.54 13.90 -12.41
N THR A 40 -41.93 14.74 -11.44
CA THR A 40 -41.84 16.21 -11.55
C THR A 40 -40.42 16.74 -11.41
N ALA A 41 -39.50 15.96 -10.83
CA ALA A 41 -38.11 16.34 -10.66
C ALA A 41 -37.32 15.89 -11.88
N VAL A 42 -37.18 16.77 -12.87
CA VAL A 42 -36.50 16.48 -14.13
C VAL A 42 -35.03 16.93 -14.04
N PRO A 43 -34.06 16.06 -14.32
CA PRO A 43 -32.66 16.47 -14.34
C PRO A 43 -32.42 17.36 -15.57
N GLY A 44 -31.35 18.16 -15.55
CA GLY A 44 -30.93 18.87 -16.76
C GLY A 44 -30.65 17.89 -17.91
N PRO A 45 -30.69 18.36 -19.17
CA PRO A 45 -30.30 17.52 -20.30
C PRO A 45 -28.84 17.10 -20.16
N TRP A 46 -28.52 15.91 -20.67
CA TRP A 46 -27.12 15.52 -20.86
C TRP A 46 -26.45 16.45 -21.85
N GLN A 47 -25.28 16.96 -21.48
CA GLN A 47 -24.43 17.77 -22.32
C GLN A 47 -23.19 16.93 -22.63
N GLU A 48 -23.03 16.52 -23.87
CA GLU A 48 -21.90 15.69 -24.31
C GLU A 48 -20.66 16.55 -24.62
N ASP A 49 -19.51 15.88 -24.82
CA ASP A 49 -18.23 16.50 -25.18
C ASP A 49 -17.72 17.56 -24.19
N VAL A 50 -18.01 17.42 -22.89
CA VAL A 50 -17.34 18.26 -21.89
C VAL A 50 -15.89 17.80 -21.69
N ALA A 51 -14.94 18.74 -21.64
CA ALA A 51 -13.52 18.40 -21.55
C ALA A 51 -13.21 17.45 -20.38
N ASP A 52 -13.78 17.74 -19.21
CA ASP A 52 -13.62 17.00 -17.97
C ASP A 52 -14.71 17.39 -16.94
N ALA A 53 -14.63 16.81 -15.74
CA ALA A 53 -15.52 17.14 -14.63
C ALA A 53 -15.37 18.60 -14.14
N GLU A 54 -14.23 19.27 -14.37
CA GLU A 54 -14.06 20.68 -13.97
C GLU A 54 -14.96 21.61 -14.78
N GLU A 55 -15.11 21.34 -16.08
CA GLU A 55 -16.06 22.10 -16.91
C GLU A 55 -17.51 21.91 -16.44
N CYS A 56 -17.90 20.70 -16.01
CA CYS A 56 -19.19 20.48 -15.35
C CYS A 56 -19.34 21.32 -14.08
N ALA A 57 -18.32 21.32 -13.22
CA ALA A 57 -18.33 22.09 -11.99
C ALA A 57 -18.42 23.60 -12.26
N ARG A 58 -17.74 24.11 -13.29
CA ARG A 58 -17.79 25.51 -13.71
C ARG A 58 -19.17 25.92 -14.23
N ARG A 59 -19.90 25.00 -14.88
CA ARG A 59 -21.29 25.20 -15.29
C ARG A 59 -22.24 25.19 -14.09
N CYS A 60 -22.09 24.21 -13.19
CA CYS A 60 -22.97 24.06 -12.02
C CYS A 60 -22.75 25.11 -10.94
N GLY A 61 -21.50 25.52 -10.69
CA GLY A 61 -21.08 26.42 -9.61
C GLY A 61 -21.94 27.68 -9.48
N PRO A 62 -22.00 28.56 -10.51
CA PRO A 62 -22.74 29.83 -10.45
C PRO A 62 -24.26 29.66 -10.59
N LEU A 63 -24.74 28.52 -11.06
CA LEU A 63 -26.17 28.26 -11.19
C LEU A 63 -26.79 28.00 -9.82
N LEU A 64 -27.70 28.88 -9.41
CA LEU A 64 -28.45 28.78 -8.15
C LEU A 64 -29.27 27.49 -8.07
N ASP A 65 -29.88 27.11 -9.20
CA ASP A 65 -30.72 25.92 -9.29
C ASP A 65 -29.90 24.64 -9.41
N CYS A 66 -28.58 24.70 -9.65
CA CYS A 66 -27.73 23.51 -9.67
C CYS A 66 -27.20 23.19 -8.28
N ARG A 67 -27.48 21.98 -7.78
CA ARG A 67 -27.01 21.49 -6.46
C ARG A 67 -26.03 20.33 -6.59
N ALA A 68 -26.11 19.58 -7.68
CA ALA A 68 -25.23 18.47 -7.98
C ALA A 68 -25.10 18.27 -9.49
N PHE A 69 -24.18 17.41 -9.92
CA PHE A 69 -24.09 16.96 -11.31
C PHE A 69 -23.57 15.53 -11.42
N HIS A 70 -23.97 14.83 -12.47
CA HIS A 70 -23.32 13.60 -12.92
C HIS A 70 -22.26 13.93 -13.97
N TYR A 71 -21.14 13.22 -13.89
CA TYR A 71 -20.12 13.18 -14.94
C TYR A 71 -19.94 11.74 -15.42
N ASN A 72 -20.15 11.52 -16.71
CA ASN A 72 -19.97 10.21 -17.35
C ASN A 72 -18.53 10.09 -17.85
N MET A 73 -17.78 9.12 -17.31
CA MET A 73 -16.37 8.93 -17.60
C MET A 73 -16.11 8.39 -19.02
N SER A 74 -17.08 7.70 -19.63
CA SER A 74 -16.94 7.08 -20.94
C SER A 74 -17.35 8.01 -22.08
N SER A 75 -18.44 8.75 -21.91
CA SER A 75 -18.96 9.66 -22.95
C SER A 75 -18.53 11.12 -22.76
N HIS A 76 -17.77 11.43 -21.70
CA HIS A 76 -17.45 12.80 -21.32
C HIS A 76 -18.74 13.65 -21.20
N GLY A 77 -19.78 13.06 -20.63
CA GLY A 77 -21.12 13.65 -20.53
C GLY A 77 -21.34 14.35 -19.18
N CYS A 78 -22.09 15.44 -19.20
CA CYS A 78 -22.43 16.24 -18.03
C CYS A 78 -23.95 16.34 -17.83
N GLN A 79 -24.45 16.06 -16.63
CA GLN A 79 -25.87 16.25 -16.30
C GLN A 79 -26.04 17.03 -15.01
N LEU A 80 -26.65 18.21 -15.09
CA LEU A 80 -26.87 19.07 -13.91
C LEU A 80 -28.15 18.65 -13.16
N LEU A 81 -28.10 18.68 -11.83
CA LEU A 81 -29.18 18.23 -10.95
C LEU A 81 -29.60 19.35 -9.98
N PRO A 82 -30.90 19.66 -9.87
CA PRO A 82 -31.42 20.64 -8.92
C PRO A 82 -31.67 20.10 -7.51
N TRP A 83 -31.26 18.86 -7.21
CA TRP A 83 -31.44 18.20 -5.92
C TRP A 83 -30.14 17.56 -5.43
N THR A 84 -30.15 17.14 -4.16
CA THR A 84 -29.07 16.37 -3.53
C THR A 84 -29.60 15.07 -2.93
N GLN A 85 -28.72 14.26 -2.36
CA GLN A 85 -29.06 13.05 -1.61
C GLN A 85 -29.99 13.30 -0.40
N HIS A 86 -30.13 14.54 0.06
CA HIS A 86 -31.01 14.91 1.17
C HIS A 86 -32.36 15.49 0.72
N SER A 87 -32.55 15.66 -0.59
CA SER A 87 -33.85 16.08 -1.14
C SER A 87 -34.88 14.96 -1.02
N LEU A 88 -36.17 15.32 -1.04
CA LEU A 88 -37.25 14.36 -0.95
C LEU A 88 -37.23 13.38 -2.13
N HIS A 89 -37.53 12.11 -1.85
CA HIS A 89 -37.63 11.02 -2.83
C HIS A 89 -36.37 10.78 -3.65
N THR A 90 -35.18 11.13 -3.14
CA THR A 90 -33.92 10.82 -3.82
C THR A 90 -33.29 9.53 -3.28
N GLN A 91 -32.60 8.81 -4.15
CA GLN A 91 -31.87 7.58 -3.82
C GLN A 91 -30.55 7.50 -4.62
N LEU A 92 -29.53 6.95 -3.97
CA LEU A 92 -28.22 6.69 -4.57
C LEU A 92 -28.17 5.27 -5.16
N TYR A 93 -27.64 5.16 -6.36
CA TYR A 93 -27.46 3.91 -7.09
C TYR A 93 -25.99 3.74 -7.47
N HIS A 94 -25.48 2.51 -7.41
CA HIS A 94 -24.16 2.22 -7.97
C HIS A 94 -24.20 2.36 -9.50
N SER A 95 -23.17 2.96 -10.07
CA SER A 95 -23.03 3.18 -11.51
C SER A 95 -21.58 2.94 -11.91
N SER A 96 -21.33 2.05 -12.87
CA SER A 96 -19.98 1.88 -13.43
C SER A 96 -19.58 2.99 -14.40
N LEU A 97 -20.52 3.85 -14.79
CA LEU A 97 -20.34 4.88 -15.84
C LEU A 97 -20.20 6.30 -15.28
N CYS A 98 -20.91 6.59 -14.19
CA CYS A 98 -21.09 7.96 -13.71
C CYS A 98 -20.47 8.19 -12.33
N HIS A 99 -19.89 9.37 -12.16
CA HIS A 99 -19.53 9.93 -10.86
C HIS A 99 -20.51 11.04 -10.50
N LEU A 100 -20.92 11.10 -9.23
CA LEU A 100 -21.81 12.12 -8.70
C LEU A 100 -21.00 13.16 -7.93
N PHE A 101 -21.21 14.43 -8.26
CA PHE A 101 -20.61 15.57 -7.57
C PHE A 101 -21.72 16.42 -6.96
N GLN A 102 -21.69 16.65 -5.65
CA GLN A 102 -22.71 17.43 -4.94
C GLN A 102 -22.09 18.66 -4.28
N LYS A 103 -22.69 19.85 -4.41
CA LYS A 103 -22.19 21.07 -3.78
C LYS A 103 -22.09 20.89 -2.27
N LYS A 104 -20.90 21.10 -1.71
CA LYS A 104 -20.60 20.90 -0.28
C LYS A 104 -21.55 21.69 0.63
N ASP A 105 -21.89 22.92 0.27
CA ASP A 105 -22.81 23.76 1.04
C ASP A 105 -24.16 23.09 1.33
N TYR A 106 -24.63 22.20 0.46
CA TYR A 106 -25.91 21.50 0.60
C TYR A 106 -25.82 20.15 1.33
N VAL A 107 -24.64 19.51 1.35
CA VAL A 107 -24.47 18.13 1.84
C VAL A 107 -23.64 18.03 3.11
N ARG A 108 -22.87 19.06 3.46
CA ARG A 108 -22.09 19.08 4.70
C ARG A 108 -22.98 19.01 5.93
N THR A 109 -22.48 18.29 6.93
CA THR A 109 -23.14 18.19 8.24
C THR A 109 -22.67 19.28 9.23
N CYS A 110 -21.63 20.02 8.85
CA CYS A 110 -21.01 21.11 9.62
C CYS A 110 -21.00 22.42 8.83
N ILE A 111 -20.64 23.53 9.51
CA ILE A 111 -20.50 24.85 8.89
C ILE A 111 -19.03 25.28 8.75
N MET A 112 -18.75 26.03 7.69
CA MET A 112 -17.54 26.83 7.55
C MET A 112 -17.82 28.24 8.07
N ASP A 113 -16.81 28.88 8.67
CA ASP A 113 -16.91 30.21 9.28
C ASP A 113 -18.16 30.35 10.19
N ASN A 114 -19.00 31.35 9.92
CA ASN A 114 -20.29 31.55 10.59
C ASN A 114 -21.47 30.88 9.86
N GLY A 115 -21.25 30.08 8.82
CA GLY A 115 -22.31 29.33 8.14
C GLY A 115 -23.28 30.17 7.30
N VAL A 116 -22.90 31.36 6.83
CA VAL A 116 -23.71 32.15 5.87
C VAL A 116 -23.96 31.38 4.56
N SER A 117 -22.97 30.63 4.08
CA SER A 117 -23.10 29.78 2.88
C SER A 117 -23.83 28.46 3.14
N TYR A 118 -24.14 28.10 4.39
CA TYR A 118 -24.76 26.81 4.72
C TYR A 118 -26.11 26.62 4.02
N ARG A 119 -26.30 25.47 3.37
CA ARG A 119 -27.54 25.07 2.65
C ARG A 119 -28.04 23.68 3.04
N GLY A 120 -27.57 23.10 4.14
CA GLY A 120 -28.07 21.80 4.62
C GLY A 120 -29.50 21.82 5.14
N THR A 121 -30.00 20.68 5.61
CA THR A 121 -31.43 20.43 5.89
C THR A 121 -31.80 20.39 7.38
N VAL A 122 -30.90 20.84 8.28
CA VAL A 122 -31.20 20.91 9.72
C VAL A 122 -32.37 21.87 9.95
N ALA A 123 -33.43 21.40 10.63
CA ALA A 123 -34.69 22.13 10.85
C ALA A 123 -35.11 22.19 12.33
N ARG A 124 -34.14 22.02 13.24
CA ARG A 124 -34.34 22.06 14.68
C ARG A 124 -33.26 22.90 15.34
N THR A 125 -33.62 23.55 16.45
CA THR A 125 -32.69 24.32 17.27
C THR A 125 -31.77 23.41 18.08
N ALA A 126 -30.71 23.96 18.67
CA ALA A 126 -29.85 23.23 19.60
C ALA A 126 -30.62 22.63 20.79
N GLY A 127 -31.72 23.28 21.20
CA GLY A 127 -32.63 22.79 22.24
C GLY A 127 -33.70 21.81 21.77
N GLY A 128 -33.69 21.42 20.48
CA GLY A 128 -34.64 20.46 19.90
C GLY A 128 -35.98 21.06 19.42
N LEU A 129 -36.19 22.37 19.54
CA LEU A 129 -37.40 23.03 19.08
C LEU A 129 -37.48 22.99 17.54
N PRO A 130 -38.65 22.73 16.94
CA PRO A 130 -38.79 22.79 15.50
C PRO A 130 -38.75 24.24 15.01
N CYS A 131 -38.07 24.44 13.89
CA CYS A 131 -37.99 25.73 13.23
C CYS A 131 -39.32 26.10 12.55
N GLN A 132 -39.68 27.38 12.62
CA GLN A 132 -40.73 28.00 11.82
C GLN A 132 -40.24 28.15 10.38
N ALA A 133 -41.13 27.86 9.42
CA ALA A 133 -40.83 28.09 8.01
C ALA A 133 -40.60 29.58 7.72
N TRP A 134 -39.55 29.89 6.95
CA TRP A 134 -39.16 31.27 6.62
C TRP A 134 -40.22 32.02 5.79
N SER A 135 -41.11 31.29 5.11
CA SER A 135 -42.26 31.87 4.40
C SER A 135 -43.42 32.27 5.32
N ARG A 136 -43.47 31.75 6.54
CA ARG A 136 -44.55 32.01 7.50
C ARG A 136 -44.20 33.19 8.40
N ARG A 137 -45.21 33.99 8.75
CA ARG A 137 -45.10 35.13 9.69
C ARG A 137 -45.70 34.83 11.07
N PHE A 138 -45.95 33.55 11.36
CA PHE A 138 -46.54 33.07 12.60
C PHE A 138 -45.86 31.75 13.04
N PRO A 139 -45.59 31.53 14.34
CA PRO A 139 -45.92 32.38 15.50
C PRO A 139 -45.07 33.65 15.65
N ASN A 140 -43.92 33.73 14.99
CA ASN A 140 -43.01 34.86 15.07
C ASN A 140 -42.97 35.63 13.76
N ASP A 141 -43.44 36.88 13.77
CA ASP A 141 -43.32 37.77 12.60
C ASP A 141 -41.87 38.24 12.40
N HIS A 142 -41.42 38.41 11.15
CA HIS A 142 -40.03 38.72 10.82
C HIS A 142 -39.80 39.32 9.43
N LYS A 143 -38.63 39.97 9.24
CA LYS A 143 -38.25 40.69 8.01
C LYS A 143 -37.77 39.83 6.84
N TYR A 144 -37.40 38.58 7.07
CA TYR A 144 -36.79 37.73 6.03
C TYR A 144 -37.83 37.14 5.08
N THR A 145 -37.61 37.28 3.77
CA THR A 145 -38.45 36.67 2.72
C THR A 145 -37.62 35.67 1.93
N PRO A 146 -38.08 34.42 1.77
CA PRO A 146 -37.39 33.43 0.94
C PRO A 146 -37.19 33.90 -0.50
N THR A 147 -35.97 33.76 -1.00
CA THR A 147 -35.64 33.99 -2.41
C THR A 147 -34.69 32.89 -2.88
N PRO A 148 -34.60 32.62 -4.20
CA PRO A 148 -33.65 31.62 -4.71
C PRO A 148 -32.17 31.88 -4.32
N LYS A 149 -31.82 33.14 -4.02
CA LYS A 149 -30.44 33.54 -3.67
C LYS A 149 -30.08 33.34 -2.19
N ASN A 150 -31.03 33.57 -1.28
CA ASN A 150 -30.73 33.55 0.16
C ASN A 150 -30.86 32.16 0.80
N GLY A 151 -31.36 31.17 0.06
CA GLY A 151 -31.44 29.78 0.50
C GLY A 151 -32.36 29.56 1.70
N LEU A 152 -33.26 30.50 2.03
CA LEU A 152 -34.24 30.39 3.13
C LEU A 152 -35.39 29.42 2.77
N GLU A 153 -35.01 28.21 2.37
CA GLU A 153 -35.90 27.12 2.00
C GLU A 153 -36.56 26.51 3.24
N GLU A 154 -37.85 26.20 3.11
CA GLU A 154 -38.64 25.54 4.14
C GLU A 154 -38.49 26.22 5.51
N ASN A 155 -38.09 25.45 6.52
CA ASN A 155 -37.74 25.88 7.86
C ASN A 155 -36.28 25.53 8.22
N PHE A 156 -35.42 25.34 7.22
CA PHE A 156 -34.04 24.94 7.47
C PHE A 156 -33.27 26.07 8.15
N CYS A 157 -32.36 25.74 9.07
CA CYS A 157 -31.52 26.67 9.79
C CYS A 157 -30.62 27.46 8.83
N ARG A 158 -30.59 28.78 8.95
CA ARG A 158 -29.81 29.67 8.08
C ARG A 158 -29.19 30.82 8.88
N ASN A 159 -28.20 31.48 8.32
CA ASN A 159 -27.56 32.64 8.95
C ASN A 159 -27.68 33.90 8.06
N PRO A 160 -28.89 34.48 7.90
CA PRO A 160 -29.11 35.57 6.96
C PRO A 160 -28.61 36.95 7.46
N ASP A 161 -28.26 37.07 8.74
CA ASP A 161 -27.68 38.27 9.37
C ASP A 161 -26.19 38.14 9.69
N GLY A 162 -25.58 36.99 9.43
CA GLY A 162 -24.16 36.76 9.70
C GLY A 162 -23.82 36.65 11.18
N ASP A 163 -24.75 36.20 12.02
CA ASP A 163 -24.55 35.98 13.46
C ASP A 163 -23.30 35.11 13.68
N PRO A 164 -22.33 35.54 14.52
CA PRO A 164 -21.10 34.78 14.77
C PRO A 164 -21.35 33.41 15.41
N ARG A 165 -22.51 33.17 16.02
CA ARG A 165 -22.90 31.87 16.62
C ARG A 165 -23.41 30.86 15.58
N GLY A 166 -23.47 31.25 14.32
CA GLY A 166 -23.85 30.35 13.22
C GLY A 166 -25.35 30.34 12.90
N PRO A 167 -25.80 29.36 12.09
CA PRO A 167 -27.18 29.24 11.67
C PRO A 167 -28.18 29.14 12.83
N TRP A 168 -29.30 29.82 12.65
CA TRP A 168 -30.40 29.88 13.59
C TRP A 168 -31.73 29.77 12.83
N CYS A 169 -32.82 29.71 13.59
CA CYS A 169 -34.15 29.80 13.02
C CYS A 169 -35.12 30.45 14.01
N TYR A 170 -36.21 31.04 13.50
CA TYR A 170 -37.38 31.31 14.33
C TYR A 170 -37.97 29.99 14.80
N THR A 171 -38.45 29.90 16.03
CA THR A 171 -39.02 28.64 16.55
C THR A 171 -40.54 28.63 16.45
N THR A 172 -41.15 27.46 16.50
CA THR A 172 -42.62 27.35 16.62
C THR A 172 -43.13 27.60 18.05
N ASN A 173 -42.25 27.81 19.02
CA ASN A 173 -42.61 28.11 20.40
C ASN A 173 -42.74 29.62 20.60
N ARG A 174 -43.90 30.08 21.09
CA ARG A 174 -44.19 31.52 21.32
C ARG A 174 -43.29 32.15 22.40
N SER A 175 -42.74 31.35 23.31
CA SER A 175 -41.84 31.83 24.37
C SER A 175 -40.39 31.96 23.92
N VAL A 176 -40.00 31.28 22.84
CA VAL A 176 -38.63 31.30 22.31
C VAL A 176 -38.67 31.78 20.87
N ARG A 177 -38.59 33.10 20.66
CA ARG A 177 -38.76 33.71 19.34
C ARG A 177 -37.81 33.13 18.29
N PHE A 178 -36.53 33.02 18.62
CA PHE A 178 -35.49 32.43 17.79
C PHE A 178 -34.43 31.76 18.67
N GLN A 179 -33.68 30.81 18.10
CA GLN A 179 -32.60 30.13 18.80
C GLN A 179 -31.56 29.63 17.79
N SER A 180 -30.29 29.56 18.19
CA SER A 180 -29.24 28.91 17.39
C SER A 180 -29.57 27.44 17.17
N CYS A 181 -29.20 26.94 16.00
CA CYS A 181 -29.34 25.53 15.65
C CYS A 181 -28.21 24.64 16.16
N GLY A 182 -27.15 25.21 16.72
CA GLY A 182 -26.05 24.44 17.31
C GLY A 182 -25.30 23.56 16.31
N ILE A 183 -25.34 23.92 15.02
CA ILE A 183 -24.58 23.23 13.98
C ILE A 183 -23.11 23.57 14.21
N LYS A 184 -22.31 22.55 14.50
CA LYS A 184 -20.89 22.72 14.80
C LYS A 184 -20.13 23.20 13.58
N THR A 185 -19.07 23.97 13.82
CA THR A 185 -18.08 24.23 12.77
C THR A 185 -17.43 22.91 12.34
N CYS A 186 -16.97 22.82 11.09
CA CYS A 186 -16.30 21.61 10.62
C CYS A 186 -15.06 21.27 11.46
N ARG A 187 -14.40 22.30 12.03
CA ARG A 187 -13.30 22.17 12.98
C ARG A 187 -13.71 21.52 14.31
N GLU A 188 -14.91 21.80 14.82
CA GLU A 188 -15.39 21.26 16.11
C GLU A 188 -16.23 19.98 15.96
N ALA A 189 -16.65 19.66 14.74
CA ALA A 189 -17.50 18.50 14.46
C ALA A 189 -16.78 17.18 14.79
N VAL A 190 -15.48 17.10 14.46
CA VAL A 190 -14.63 15.92 14.67
C VAL A 190 -13.31 16.36 15.27
N CYS A 191 -12.89 15.71 16.36
CA CYS A 191 -11.61 15.96 17.00
C CYS A 191 -10.54 14.94 16.57
N VAL A 192 -9.28 15.29 16.76
CA VAL A 192 -8.11 14.47 16.45
C VAL A 192 -7.72 13.61 17.66
N LEU A 193 -7.60 12.30 17.44
CA LEU A 193 -6.91 11.38 18.35
C LEU A 193 -5.49 11.15 17.87
N CYS A 194 -4.56 10.98 18.81
CA CYS A 194 -3.15 10.73 18.48
C CYS A 194 -2.61 11.81 17.53
N ASN A 195 -2.06 11.42 16.38
CA ASN A 195 -1.62 12.33 15.31
C ASN A 195 -2.66 12.49 14.18
N GLY A 196 -3.88 11.97 14.34
CA GLY A 196 -4.98 12.21 13.40
C GLY A 196 -4.96 11.38 12.11
N GLU A 197 -4.26 10.25 12.08
CA GLU A 197 -4.35 9.28 10.95
C GLU A 197 -5.78 8.75 10.76
N ASP A 198 -6.52 8.58 11.87
CA ASP A 198 -7.93 8.17 11.88
C ASP A 198 -8.91 9.33 11.77
N TYR A 199 -8.43 10.56 11.54
CA TYR A 199 -9.31 11.72 11.39
C TYR A 199 -10.14 11.59 10.11
N ARG A 200 -11.47 11.75 10.25
CA ARG A 200 -12.46 11.63 9.15
C ARG A 200 -13.39 12.84 9.08
N GLY A 201 -12.95 14.02 9.54
CA GLY A 201 -13.73 15.26 9.48
C GLY A 201 -13.70 15.95 8.11
N GLU A 202 -14.50 17.01 7.97
CA GLU A 202 -14.79 17.72 6.71
C GLU A 202 -14.09 19.09 6.59
N VAL A 203 -13.04 19.32 7.38
CA VAL A 203 -12.19 20.53 7.29
C VAL A 203 -11.34 20.46 6.03
N ASP A 204 -11.39 21.50 5.20
CA ASP A 204 -10.66 21.63 3.93
C ASP A 204 -9.87 22.95 3.81
N VAL A 205 -9.46 23.49 4.96
CA VAL A 205 -8.59 24.66 5.06
C VAL A 205 -7.43 24.40 6.03
N THR A 206 -6.30 25.02 5.75
CA THR A 206 -5.08 24.95 6.58
C THR A 206 -5.19 25.86 7.81
N GLU A 207 -4.23 25.76 8.72
CA GLU A 207 -4.11 26.63 9.90
C GLU A 207 -4.02 28.12 9.54
N SER A 208 -3.33 28.49 8.44
CA SER A 208 -3.31 29.87 7.94
C SER A 208 -4.54 30.27 7.11
N GLY A 209 -5.53 29.39 6.96
CA GLY A 209 -6.75 29.64 6.19
C GLY A 209 -6.62 29.44 4.69
N ARG A 210 -5.55 28.78 4.21
CA ARG A 210 -5.41 28.43 2.79
C ARG A 210 -6.32 27.26 2.46
N GLU A 211 -6.90 27.29 1.28
CA GLU A 211 -7.71 26.19 0.81
C GLU A 211 -6.85 24.97 0.45
N CYS A 212 -7.33 23.80 0.84
CA CYS A 212 -6.70 22.55 0.48
C CYS A 212 -6.94 22.20 -1.00
N GLN A 213 -5.89 21.73 -1.68
CA GLN A 213 -5.97 21.04 -2.97
C GLN A 213 -6.64 19.67 -2.78
N ARG A 214 -7.47 19.24 -3.73
CA ARG A 214 -8.07 17.90 -3.67
C ARG A 214 -7.01 16.81 -3.85
N TRP A 215 -7.14 15.73 -3.10
CA TRP A 215 -6.23 14.58 -3.17
C TRP A 215 -6.26 13.87 -4.53
N ASP A 216 -7.38 13.96 -5.26
CA ASP A 216 -7.52 13.41 -6.61
C ASP A 216 -6.97 14.35 -7.72
N LEU A 217 -6.44 15.52 -7.37
CA LEU A 217 -5.82 16.47 -8.30
C LEU A 217 -4.29 16.50 -8.14
N GLN A 218 -3.58 16.76 -9.23
CA GLN A 218 -2.11 16.82 -9.28
C GLN A 218 -1.56 18.23 -9.59
N HIS A 219 -2.40 19.26 -9.45
CA HIS A 219 -2.09 20.66 -9.69
C HIS A 219 -2.75 21.54 -8.60
N PRO A 220 -2.09 22.60 -8.07
CA PRO A 220 -0.74 23.06 -8.43
C PRO A 220 0.38 22.10 -8.06
N HIS A 221 0.18 21.26 -7.04
CA HIS A 221 1.21 20.37 -6.52
C HIS A 221 0.95 18.94 -6.98
N SER A 222 1.92 18.35 -7.68
CA SER A 222 1.92 16.91 -7.95
C SER A 222 2.38 16.15 -6.72
N HIS A 223 1.72 15.03 -6.39
CA HIS A 223 1.96 14.33 -5.14
C HIS A 223 1.67 12.83 -5.19
N PRO A 224 2.28 12.01 -4.31
CA PRO A 224 2.07 10.57 -4.31
C PRO A 224 0.70 10.12 -3.80
N PHE A 225 0.05 10.91 -2.93
CA PHE A 225 -1.16 10.54 -2.19
C PHE A 225 -2.47 10.56 -3.02
N GLN A 226 -2.50 9.78 -4.09
CA GLN A 226 -3.70 9.61 -4.92
C GLN A 226 -4.70 8.66 -4.22
N PRO A 227 -6.00 8.99 -4.13
CA PRO A 227 -6.98 8.20 -3.37
C PRO A 227 -7.07 6.73 -3.79
N GLU A 228 -6.88 6.44 -5.08
CA GLU A 228 -6.89 5.09 -5.65
C GLU A 228 -5.72 4.25 -5.16
N LYS A 229 -4.59 4.90 -4.83
CA LYS A 229 -3.41 4.25 -4.27
C LYS A 229 -3.47 4.13 -2.76
N PHE A 230 -4.33 4.85 -2.05
CA PHE A 230 -4.37 4.89 -0.57
C PHE A 230 -5.79 4.67 -0.05
N LEU A 231 -6.34 3.49 -0.34
CA LEU A 231 -7.74 3.14 -0.07
C LEU A 231 -8.12 3.22 1.42
N ASP A 232 -7.17 2.95 2.33
CA ASP A 232 -7.36 2.96 3.78
C ASP A 232 -7.28 4.37 4.41
N LYS A 233 -6.78 5.36 3.66
CA LYS A 233 -6.47 6.70 4.20
C LYS A 233 -7.61 7.72 4.09
N ASP A 234 -8.76 7.33 3.52
CA ASP A 234 -9.93 8.19 3.33
C ASP A 234 -9.57 9.55 2.68
N LEU A 235 -8.76 9.51 1.62
CA LEU A 235 -8.35 10.70 0.87
C LEU A 235 -9.50 11.24 0.01
N LYS A 236 -10.56 11.70 0.67
CA LYS A 236 -11.76 12.24 0.03
C LYS A 236 -11.63 13.74 -0.18
N ASP A 237 -12.05 14.17 -1.37
CA ASP A 237 -12.08 15.57 -1.78
C ASP A 237 -10.76 16.27 -1.46
N ASN A 238 -10.79 17.39 -0.75
CA ASN A 238 -9.63 18.15 -0.27
C ASN A 238 -9.62 18.23 1.27
N TYR A 239 -10.27 17.30 1.97
CA TYR A 239 -10.30 17.37 3.43
C TYR A 239 -8.92 17.08 4.02
N CYS A 240 -8.58 17.74 5.12
CA CYS A 240 -7.35 17.49 5.87
C CYS A 240 -7.25 16.02 6.27
N ARG A 241 -6.12 15.38 5.96
CA ARG A 241 -5.84 13.98 6.27
C ARG A 241 -4.40 13.83 6.72
N ASN A 242 -4.06 12.67 7.27
CA ASN A 242 -2.68 12.36 7.65
C ASN A 242 -2.21 11.04 7.02
N PRO A 243 -2.05 10.97 5.68
CA PRO A 243 -1.71 9.72 5.01
C PRO A 243 -0.25 9.28 5.18
N ASP A 244 0.64 10.19 5.61
CA ASP A 244 2.09 9.97 5.75
C ASP A 244 2.55 9.84 7.21
N GLY A 245 1.59 9.73 8.14
CA GLY A 245 1.85 9.66 9.57
C GLY A 245 2.68 10.83 10.09
N SER A 246 2.41 12.04 9.59
CA SER A 246 2.93 13.29 10.14
C SER A 246 2.43 13.55 11.57
N GLU A 247 2.89 14.64 12.20
CA GLU A 247 2.55 14.99 13.59
C GLU A 247 1.06 15.33 13.80
N ARG A 248 0.40 15.85 12.76
CA ARG A 248 -1.04 16.14 12.74
C ARG A 248 -1.55 16.17 11.29
N PRO A 249 -2.88 16.15 11.06
CA PRO A 249 -3.43 16.22 9.71
C PRO A 249 -3.05 17.49 8.95
N TRP A 250 -2.93 17.35 7.65
CA TRP A 250 -2.46 18.37 6.71
C TRP A 250 -3.16 18.21 5.36
N CYS A 251 -2.89 19.12 4.44
CA CYS A 251 -3.27 18.99 3.04
C CYS A 251 -2.26 19.70 2.13
N TYR A 252 -2.20 19.30 0.86
CA TYR A 252 -1.59 20.15 -0.18
C TYR A 252 -2.42 21.42 -0.31
N THR A 253 -1.81 22.58 -0.57
CA THR A 253 -2.57 23.84 -0.68
C THR A 253 -2.85 24.20 -2.14
N THR A 254 -3.88 25.01 -2.39
CA THR A 254 -4.11 25.57 -3.73
C THR A 254 -3.17 26.74 -4.07
N ASP A 255 -2.31 27.18 -3.14
CA ASP A 255 -1.29 28.20 -3.40
C ASP A 255 -0.05 27.54 -4.04
N PRO A 256 0.32 27.90 -5.29
CA PRO A 256 1.52 27.37 -5.94
C PRO A 256 2.83 27.60 -5.18
N ASN A 257 2.89 28.55 -4.24
CA ASN A 257 4.08 28.88 -3.46
C ASN A 257 4.17 28.11 -2.13
N VAL A 258 3.07 27.47 -1.70
CA VAL A 258 3.01 26.71 -0.44
C VAL A 258 2.55 25.30 -0.76
N GLU A 259 3.49 24.36 -0.85
CA GLU A 259 3.18 22.97 -1.25
C GLU A 259 2.13 22.32 -0.35
N ARG A 260 2.37 22.32 0.95
CA ARG A 260 1.49 21.72 1.96
C ARG A 260 1.59 22.45 3.28
N GLU A 261 0.55 22.35 4.08
CA GLU A 261 0.48 22.96 5.41
C GLU A 261 -0.39 22.11 6.36
N PHE A 262 -0.11 22.18 7.66
CA PHE A 262 -0.94 21.55 8.68
C PHE A 262 -2.31 22.23 8.81
N CYS A 263 -3.29 21.45 9.22
CA CYS A 263 -4.61 21.95 9.54
C CYS A 263 -4.77 22.18 11.05
N ASP A 264 -5.55 23.20 11.40
CA ASP A 264 -5.87 23.51 12.79
C ASP A 264 -7.11 22.72 13.25
N LEU A 265 -6.87 21.62 13.95
CA LEU A 265 -7.89 20.67 14.39
C LEU A 265 -7.81 20.43 15.91
N PRO A 266 -8.93 20.40 16.63
CA PRO A 266 -8.93 20.23 18.09
C PRO A 266 -8.60 18.79 18.47
N SER A 267 -7.71 18.61 19.45
CA SER A 267 -7.46 17.31 20.06
C SER A 267 -8.66 16.84 20.87
N CYS A 268 -8.97 15.55 20.79
CA CYS A 268 -9.99 14.96 21.64
C CYS A 268 -9.53 14.96 23.10
N GLY A 269 -10.32 15.55 24.00
CA GLY A 269 -10.03 15.52 25.44
C GLY A 269 -10.05 14.09 26.02
N PRO A 270 -9.53 13.89 27.24
CA PRO A 270 -9.43 12.56 27.88
C PRO A 270 -10.79 11.86 28.14
N ASN A 271 -11.90 12.60 28.09
CA ASN A 271 -13.25 12.15 28.43
C ASN A 271 -14.08 11.70 27.21
N LEU A 272 -13.57 10.78 26.38
CA LEU A 272 -14.35 10.18 25.29
C LEU A 272 -15.03 8.85 25.70
N PRO A 273 -16.26 8.58 25.20
CA PRO A 273 -16.92 7.28 25.33
C PRO A 273 -16.11 6.13 24.70
N PRO A 274 -16.34 4.87 25.13
CA PRO A 274 -15.46 3.73 24.82
C PRO A 274 -15.45 3.28 23.35
N THR A 275 -16.27 3.84 22.47
CA THR A 275 -16.39 3.37 21.07
C THR A 275 -15.27 3.82 20.15
N VAL A 276 -14.43 4.79 20.55
CA VAL A 276 -13.25 5.23 19.77
C VAL A 276 -11.92 4.80 20.40
N LYS A 277 -11.94 4.22 21.62
CA LYS A 277 -10.81 3.42 22.07
C LYS A 277 -10.86 2.15 21.21
N GLY A 278 -9.89 2.05 20.28
CA GLY A 278 -9.82 1.04 19.23
C GLY A 278 -10.34 -0.33 19.63
N SER A 279 -10.94 -1.01 18.65
CA SER A 279 -11.48 -2.37 18.70
C SER A 279 -11.11 -3.14 19.97
N LYS A 280 -12.11 -3.72 20.63
CA LYS A 280 -11.96 -4.57 21.83
C LYS A 280 -10.87 -5.66 21.69
N SER A 281 -10.33 -5.92 20.49
CA SER A 281 -9.12 -6.72 20.27
C SER A 281 -7.83 -6.13 20.89
N GLN A 282 -7.68 -4.82 21.13
CA GLN A 282 -6.44 -4.26 21.68
C GLN A 282 -6.29 -4.39 23.21
N ARG A 283 -7.38 -4.62 23.97
CA ARG A 283 -7.28 -4.80 25.43
C ARG A 283 -6.77 -6.17 25.86
N ARG A 284 -6.71 -7.16 24.96
CA ARG A 284 -6.44 -8.55 25.34
C ARG A 284 -4.96 -8.96 25.33
N ASN A 285 -4.03 -8.07 24.95
CA ASN A 285 -2.59 -8.34 25.03
C ASN A 285 -1.81 -7.24 25.79
N LYS A 286 -2.29 -6.85 26.96
CA LYS A 286 -1.42 -6.26 27.99
C LYS A 286 -0.67 -7.41 28.69
N GLY A 287 0.52 -7.80 28.24
CA GLY A 287 1.34 -8.71 29.05
C GLY A 287 2.52 -9.45 28.43
N LYS A 288 2.67 -9.52 27.10
CA LYS A 288 3.90 -10.02 26.48
C LYS A 288 4.30 -9.08 25.37
N ALA A 289 5.51 -8.54 25.42
CA ALA A 289 6.17 -8.05 24.23
C ALA A 289 6.15 -9.22 23.23
N LEU A 290 5.31 -9.15 22.19
CA LEU A 290 5.45 -10.08 21.10
C LEU A 290 6.82 -9.78 20.48
N ASN A 291 7.67 -10.80 20.38
CA ASN A 291 8.95 -10.72 19.67
C ASN A 291 8.75 -10.64 18.14
N CYS A 292 7.51 -10.44 17.68
CA CYS A 292 7.11 -10.37 16.29
C CYS A 292 6.14 -9.21 16.06
N PHE A 293 5.94 -8.79 14.80
CA PHE A 293 4.97 -7.76 14.43
C PHE A 293 3.96 -8.26 13.39
N ARG A 294 2.76 -7.64 13.35
CA ARG A 294 1.72 -7.89 12.33
C ARG A 294 1.64 -6.74 11.35
N GLY A 295 1.07 -6.99 10.16
CA GLY A 295 0.89 -5.95 9.14
C GLY A 295 2.19 -5.20 8.87
N LYS A 296 2.17 -3.87 8.93
CA LYS A 296 3.37 -3.02 8.81
C LYS A 296 4.13 -2.81 10.13
N GLY A 297 3.63 -3.32 11.25
CA GLY A 297 4.27 -3.22 12.57
C GLY A 297 4.06 -1.90 13.30
N GLU A 298 3.03 -1.13 12.94
CA GLU A 298 2.59 0.08 13.65
C GLU A 298 2.14 -0.21 15.10
N ASP A 299 1.67 -1.44 15.34
CA ASP A 299 1.28 -1.97 16.64
C ASP A 299 2.43 -2.68 17.39
N TYR A 300 3.63 -2.74 16.80
CA TYR A 300 4.77 -3.39 17.44
C TYR A 300 5.16 -2.65 18.73
N ARG A 301 5.23 -3.38 19.83
CA ARG A 301 5.59 -2.86 21.17
C ARG A 301 6.72 -3.65 21.83
N GLY A 302 7.53 -4.36 21.03
CA GLY A 302 8.72 -5.06 21.53
C GLY A 302 9.88 -4.11 21.85
N THR A 303 10.98 -4.69 22.33
CA THR A 303 12.15 -3.96 22.86
C THR A 303 13.40 -4.04 21.98
N THR A 304 13.27 -4.49 20.73
CA THR A 304 14.37 -4.51 19.76
C THR A 304 14.88 -3.09 19.53
N ASN A 305 16.19 -2.86 19.67
CA ASN A 305 16.83 -1.54 19.58
C ASN A 305 18.06 -1.52 18.65
N THR A 306 18.13 -2.47 17.73
CA THR A 306 19.15 -2.53 16.68
C THR A 306 18.47 -2.68 15.33
N THR A 307 19.11 -2.21 14.28
CA THR A 307 18.66 -2.41 12.90
C THR A 307 18.91 -3.84 12.44
N SER A 308 18.49 -4.17 11.21
CA SER A 308 18.83 -5.46 10.61
C SER A 308 20.34 -5.61 10.54
N ALA A 309 21.07 -4.56 10.16
CA ALA A 309 22.53 -4.53 10.13
C ALA A 309 23.23 -4.54 11.51
N GLY A 310 22.49 -4.61 12.62
CA GLY A 310 23.06 -4.64 13.97
C GLY A 310 23.54 -3.27 14.46
N VAL A 311 23.19 -2.20 13.73
CA VAL A 311 23.50 -0.83 14.15
C VAL A 311 22.56 -0.45 15.30
N PRO A 312 23.08 0.06 16.43
CA PRO A 312 22.22 0.55 17.50
C PRO A 312 21.31 1.68 17.03
N CYS A 313 20.07 1.67 17.46
CA CYS A 313 19.14 2.75 17.21
C CYS A 313 19.48 3.99 18.05
N GLN A 314 19.29 5.17 17.47
CA GLN A 314 19.22 6.45 18.18
C GLN A 314 17.92 6.49 19.00
N ARG A 315 17.96 7.08 20.19
CA ARG A 315 16.75 7.29 20.99
C ARG A 315 15.81 8.28 20.30
N TRP A 316 14.51 8.04 20.39
CA TRP A 316 13.49 8.90 19.75
C TRP A 316 13.41 10.31 20.36
N ASP A 317 13.85 10.49 21.60
CA ASP A 317 13.96 11.80 22.26
C ASP A 317 15.30 12.51 21.97
N ALA A 318 16.26 11.82 21.33
CA ALA A 318 17.55 12.40 20.95
C ALA A 318 17.48 13.03 19.55
N GLN A 319 18.19 14.14 19.35
CA GLN A 319 18.29 14.85 18.06
C GLN A 319 19.70 14.77 17.44
N SER A 320 20.51 13.82 17.90
CA SER A 320 21.88 13.56 17.44
C SER A 320 22.15 12.05 17.41
N PRO A 321 22.84 11.52 16.37
CA PRO A 321 23.43 12.25 15.25
C PRO A 321 22.41 12.79 14.24
N HIS A 322 21.16 12.30 14.26
CA HIS A 322 20.13 12.68 13.30
C HIS A 322 19.05 13.54 13.92
N GLN A 323 18.87 14.76 13.43
CA GLN A 323 17.69 15.56 13.77
C GLN A 323 16.46 15.00 13.06
N HIS A 324 15.30 14.94 13.73
CA HIS A 324 14.08 14.37 13.16
C HIS A 324 12.79 14.84 13.86
N ARG A 325 11.66 14.68 13.15
CA ARG A 325 10.32 15.10 13.63
C ARG A 325 9.66 14.16 14.63
N PHE A 326 10.06 12.89 14.69
CA PHE A 326 9.42 11.84 15.49
C PHE A 326 9.79 11.90 16.98
N VAL A 327 9.44 13.00 17.63
CA VAL A 327 9.65 13.16 19.09
C VAL A 327 8.46 12.56 19.87
N PRO A 328 8.69 11.89 21.01
CA PRO A 328 7.64 11.17 21.74
C PRO A 328 6.43 12.02 22.11
N GLU A 329 6.63 13.31 22.39
CA GLU A 329 5.58 14.25 22.79
C GLU A 329 4.57 14.50 21.67
N LYS A 330 5.04 14.58 20.41
CA LYS A 330 4.21 14.78 19.22
C LYS A 330 3.54 13.49 18.73
N TYR A 331 4.09 12.33 19.10
CA TYR A 331 3.66 11.01 18.66
C TYR A 331 3.30 10.11 19.85
N ALA A 332 2.64 10.67 20.87
CA ALA A 332 2.43 10.01 22.16
C ALA A 332 1.78 8.61 22.08
N CYS A 333 0.92 8.36 21.07
CA CYS A 333 0.29 7.05 20.86
C CYS A 333 1.19 5.99 20.19
N LYS A 334 2.33 6.40 19.62
CA LYS A 334 3.21 5.52 18.85
C LYS A 334 4.25 4.80 19.73
N ASP A 335 4.24 5.02 21.06
CA ASP A 335 5.15 4.38 22.03
C ASP A 335 6.63 4.54 21.63
N LEU A 336 7.04 5.77 21.32
CA LEU A 336 8.42 6.11 20.94
C LEU A 336 9.36 6.17 22.14
N ARG A 337 9.32 5.14 23.00
CA ARG A 337 10.16 5.04 24.19
C ARG A 337 11.56 4.53 23.84
N GLU A 338 12.55 5.01 24.59
CA GLU A 338 13.96 4.63 24.43
C GLU A 338 14.42 4.78 22.97
N ASN A 339 15.11 3.77 22.44
CA ASN A 339 15.52 3.63 21.05
C ASN A 339 14.92 2.36 20.42
N PHE A 340 13.75 1.90 20.88
CA PHE A 340 13.14 0.69 20.34
C PHE A 340 12.62 0.94 18.92
N CYS A 341 12.77 -0.04 18.03
CA CYS A 341 12.24 0.02 16.67
C CYS A 341 10.73 0.23 16.71
N ARG A 342 10.23 1.20 15.93
CA ARG A 342 8.81 1.55 15.84
C ARG A 342 8.46 1.85 14.38
N ASN A 343 7.17 1.91 14.08
CA ASN A 343 6.70 2.34 12.79
C ASN A 343 5.71 3.51 12.96
N PRO A 344 6.20 4.72 13.29
CA PRO A 344 5.33 5.86 13.56
C PRO A 344 4.66 6.44 12.31
N ASP A 345 5.19 6.18 11.11
CA ASP A 345 4.76 6.79 9.85
C ASP A 345 4.07 5.82 8.87
N GLY A 346 3.84 4.56 9.28
CA GLY A 346 3.21 3.57 8.41
C GLY A 346 4.11 3.07 7.26
N SER A 347 5.43 3.16 7.44
CA SER A 347 6.44 2.55 6.56
C SER A 347 6.26 1.02 6.45
N GLU A 348 7.01 0.35 5.57
CA GLU A 348 6.76 -1.07 5.24
C GLU A 348 7.08 -2.07 6.39
N ALA A 349 7.85 -1.64 7.39
CA ALA A 349 8.20 -2.42 8.58
C ALA A 349 8.63 -1.48 9.73
N PRO A 350 8.76 -1.98 10.98
CA PRO A 350 9.41 -1.24 12.06
C PRO A 350 10.81 -0.80 11.69
N TRP A 351 11.19 0.41 12.09
CA TRP A 351 12.46 1.04 11.78
C TRP A 351 12.95 1.90 12.96
N CYS A 352 14.15 2.44 12.85
CA CYS A 352 14.66 3.45 13.77
C CYS A 352 15.65 4.40 13.09
N PHE A 353 15.84 5.59 13.66
CA PHE A 353 17.05 6.38 13.38
C PHE A 353 18.25 5.63 13.94
N THR A 354 19.40 5.67 13.27
CA THR A 354 20.56 4.90 13.72
C THR A 354 21.54 5.78 14.50
N SER A 355 22.32 5.18 15.39
CA SER A 355 23.39 5.90 16.11
C SER A 355 24.60 6.22 15.22
N ARG A 356 24.61 5.82 13.95
CA ARG A 356 25.71 6.07 13.00
C ARG A 356 25.41 7.32 12.17
N PRO A 357 26.29 8.34 12.15
CA PRO A 357 26.07 9.55 11.35
C PRO A 357 25.95 9.32 9.84
N GLY A 358 26.61 8.30 9.29
CA GLY A 358 26.54 7.96 7.86
C GLY A 358 25.30 7.17 7.44
N LEU A 359 24.49 6.71 8.40
CA LEU A 359 23.28 5.92 8.16
C LEU A 359 22.12 6.55 8.92
N ARG A 360 21.26 7.29 8.22
CA ARG A 360 20.21 8.07 8.89
C ARG A 360 19.15 7.21 9.56
N MET A 361 18.56 6.32 8.77
CA MET A 361 17.41 5.51 9.14
C MET A 361 17.63 4.12 8.59
N ALA A 362 17.12 3.13 9.33
CA ALA A 362 17.22 1.74 8.95
C ALA A 362 16.04 0.90 9.46
N PHE A 363 15.63 -0.08 8.66
CA PHE A 363 14.55 -1.02 8.99
C PHE A 363 15.02 -2.14 9.92
N CYS A 364 14.16 -2.51 10.86
CA CYS A 364 14.36 -3.61 11.79
C CYS A 364 13.71 -4.91 11.27
N HIS A 365 14.03 -5.33 10.05
CA HIS A 365 13.50 -6.53 9.40
C HIS A 365 13.92 -7.85 10.06
N GLN A 366 14.90 -7.83 10.95
CA GLN A 366 15.24 -8.99 11.79
C GLN A 366 14.16 -9.31 12.82
N ILE A 367 13.22 -8.39 13.08
CA ILE A 367 12.03 -8.68 13.88
C ILE A 367 11.14 -9.60 13.03
N PRO A 368 10.83 -10.84 13.47
CA PRO A 368 9.98 -11.72 12.69
C PRO A 368 8.57 -11.16 12.54
N ARG A 369 7.90 -11.50 11.43
CA ARG A 369 6.44 -11.33 11.33
C ARG A 369 5.76 -12.39 12.19
N CYS A 370 4.66 -12.05 12.85
CA CYS A 370 3.92 -13.04 13.62
C CYS A 370 3.33 -14.09 12.68
N THR A 371 3.55 -15.36 12.99
CA THR A 371 2.92 -16.46 12.24
C THR A 371 1.43 -16.47 12.55
N GLU A 372 0.62 -16.51 11.50
CA GLU A 372 -0.82 -16.81 11.57
C GLU A 372 -1.09 -18.27 11.20
N GLU A 373 -0.02 -19.08 11.11
CA GLU A 373 -0.13 -20.49 10.76
C GLU A 373 -0.79 -21.26 11.93
N LEU A 374 -1.75 -22.11 11.58
CA LEU A 374 -2.40 -23.02 12.51
C LEU A 374 -1.40 -24.07 13.00
N VAL A 375 -1.64 -24.57 14.21
CA VAL A 375 -0.93 -25.75 14.71
C VAL A 375 -1.25 -26.92 13.78
N PRO A 376 -0.25 -27.71 13.34
CA PRO A 376 -0.48 -28.89 12.51
C PRO A 376 -1.49 -29.86 13.15
N GLU A 377 -2.50 -30.27 12.39
CA GLU A 377 -3.57 -31.19 12.84
C GLU A 377 -3.20 -32.67 12.62
N GLY A 378 -2.04 -32.95 12.01
CA GLY A 378 -1.54 -34.28 11.74
C GLY A 378 -0.15 -34.24 11.12
N CYS A 379 0.37 -35.41 10.75
CA CYS A 379 1.67 -35.52 10.13
C CYS A 379 1.67 -36.39 8.85
N TYR A 380 2.72 -36.28 8.04
CA TYR A 380 2.96 -37.08 6.84
C TYR A 380 4.42 -37.54 6.76
N HIS A 381 4.67 -38.59 5.97
CA HIS A 381 6.01 -39.11 5.66
C HIS A 381 6.45 -38.74 4.24
N GLY A 382 7.74 -38.57 4.02
CA GLY A 382 8.36 -38.20 2.75
C GLY A 382 7.81 -36.87 2.21
N SER A 383 7.40 -36.89 0.94
CA SER A 383 6.64 -35.82 0.27
C SER A 383 5.15 -35.81 0.67
N GLY A 384 4.64 -36.86 1.32
CA GLY A 384 3.21 -36.98 1.65
C GLY A 384 2.32 -37.44 0.48
N GLU A 385 2.89 -37.98 -0.60
CA GLU A 385 2.12 -38.60 -1.70
C GLU A 385 1.19 -39.73 -1.22
N GLN A 386 1.62 -40.46 -0.18
CA GLN A 386 0.84 -41.53 0.46
C GLN A 386 -0.02 -41.05 1.62
N TYR A 387 -0.07 -39.75 1.90
CA TYR A 387 -0.90 -39.22 2.97
C TYR A 387 -2.39 -39.46 2.65
N ARG A 388 -3.11 -40.08 3.59
CA ARG A 388 -4.55 -40.42 3.46
C ARG A 388 -5.39 -39.91 4.64
N GLY A 389 -4.89 -38.94 5.41
CA GLY A 389 -5.64 -38.34 6.51
C GLY A 389 -6.77 -37.42 6.05
N SER A 390 -7.55 -36.91 7.01
CA SER A 390 -8.77 -36.13 6.79
C SER A 390 -8.62 -34.62 6.96
N VAL A 391 -7.38 -34.10 7.10
CA VAL A 391 -7.13 -32.65 7.17
C VAL A 391 -7.61 -31.99 5.88
N SER A 392 -8.40 -30.92 6.01
CA SER A 392 -9.07 -30.23 4.89
C SER A 392 -8.95 -28.70 4.99
N LYS A 393 -7.89 -28.23 5.65
CA LYS A 393 -7.57 -26.82 5.82
C LYS A 393 -6.10 -26.57 5.51
N THR A 394 -5.84 -25.42 4.92
CA THR A 394 -4.48 -24.94 4.68
C THR A 394 -3.81 -24.61 6.00
N ARG A 395 -2.48 -24.47 6.00
CA ARG A 395 -1.68 -23.99 7.15
C ARG A 395 -2.12 -22.62 7.66
N LYS A 396 -2.85 -21.83 6.86
CA LYS A 396 -3.44 -20.54 7.24
C LYS A 396 -4.91 -20.63 7.66
N GLY A 397 -5.47 -21.83 7.72
CA GLY A 397 -6.86 -22.07 8.09
C GLY A 397 -7.89 -21.83 6.99
N VAL A 398 -7.46 -21.61 5.74
CA VAL A 398 -8.36 -21.50 4.59
C VAL A 398 -8.92 -22.88 4.28
N GLN A 399 -10.23 -22.96 4.06
CA GLN A 399 -10.90 -24.22 3.77
C GLN A 399 -10.54 -24.72 2.37
N CYS A 400 -10.23 -26.01 2.25
CA CYS A 400 -9.93 -26.62 0.97
C CYS A 400 -11.18 -26.74 0.10
N GLN A 401 -11.02 -26.48 -1.20
CA GLN A 401 -11.98 -26.80 -2.26
C GLN A 401 -12.02 -28.33 -2.48
N HIS A 402 -13.20 -28.84 -2.80
CA HIS A 402 -13.36 -30.25 -3.18
C HIS A 402 -12.62 -30.56 -4.49
N TRP A 403 -11.88 -31.67 -4.56
CA TRP A 403 -11.02 -31.99 -5.71
C TRP A 403 -11.76 -32.16 -7.04
N SER A 404 -13.05 -32.51 -6.98
CA SER A 404 -13.92 -32.56 -8.17
C SER A 404 -14.74 -31.29 -8.42
N SER A 405 -14.63 -30.26 -7.57
CA SER A 405 -15.32 -28.98 -7.77
C SER A 405 -14.57 -28.13 -8.78
N GLU A 406 -15.30 -27.43 -9.65
CA GLU A 406 -14.75 -26.44 -10.60
C GLU A 406 -14.90 -24.98 -10.10
N THR A 407 -15.25 -24.78 -8.82
CA THR A 407 -15.45 -23.44 -8.22
C THR A 407 -14.90 -23.41 -6.79
N PRO A 408 -14.26 -22.30 -6.36
CA PRO A 408 -13.95 -21.10 -7.16
C PRO A 408 -12.91 -21.31 -8.27
N HIS A 409 -12.07 -22.33 -8.15
CA HIS A 409 -10.98 -22.59 -9.09
C HIS A 409 -11.27 -23.77 -10.01
N LYS A 410 -10.71 -23.76 -11.22
CA LYS A 410 -10.69 -24.92 -12.12
C LYS A 410 -9.44 -25.76 -11.84
N PRO A 411 -9.55 -26.92 -11.18
CA PRO A 411 -8.39 -27.70 -10.77
C PRO A 411 -7.71 -28.41 -11.96
N GLN A 412 -6.37 -28.47 -11.95
CA GLN A 412 -5.59 -29.31 -12.86
C GLN A 412 -5.59 -30.78 -12.40
N PHE A 413 -5.55 -30.99 -11.09
CA PHE A 413 -5.61 -32.31 -10.47
C PHE A 413 -7.04 -32.59 -9.98
N THR A 414 -7.63 -33.65 -10.53
CA THR A 414 -8.99 -34.12 -10.24
C THR A 414 -8.94 -35.63 -9.98
N PRO A 415 -9.97 -36.22 -9.33
CA PRO A 415 -10.02 -37.67 -9.13
C PRO A 415 -9.85 -38.48 -10.42
N THR A 416 -10.22 -37.91 -11.56
CA THR A 416 -10.06 -38.49 -12.90
C THR A 416 -8.67 -38.27 -13.49
N SER A 417 -8.03 -37.11 -13.29
CA SER A 417 -6.70 -36.83 -13.83
C SER A 417 -5.54 -37.40 -13.01
N ALA A 418 -5.76 -37.70 -11.72
CA ALA A 418 -4.79 -38.34 -10.83
C ALA A 418 -5.45 -39.41 -9.92
N PRO A 419 -5.98 -40.51 -10.48
CA PRO A 419 -6.74 -41.51 -9.72
C PRO A 419 -5.91 -42.20 -8.62
N GLN A 420 -4.61 -42.35 -8.82
CA GLN A 420 -3.68 -42.93 -7.85
C GLN A 420 -3.45 -42.06 -6.60
N ALA A 421 -3.75 -40.76 -6.67
CA ALA A 421 -3.48 -39.82 -5.58
C ALA A 421 -4.54 -39.83 -4.47
N GLY A 422 -5.64 -40.58 -4.63
CA GLY A 422 -6.70 -40.69 -3.61
C GLY A 422 -7.35 -39.35 -3.30
N LEU A 423 -7.67 -38.57 -4.33
CA LEU A 423 -8.24 -37.21 -4.25
C LEU A 423 -9.71 -37.23 -3.78
N GLU A 424 -9.90 -37.59 -2.52
CA GLU A 424 -11.21 -37.72 -1.87
C GLU A 424 -11.65 -36.41 -1.21
N ALA A 425 -12.94 -36.10 -1.32
CA ALA A 425 -13.54 -34.92 -0.73
C ALA A 425 -12.76 -33.63 -1.06
N ASN A 426 -12.40 -32.87 -0.03
CA ASN A 426 -11.49 -31.74 -0.06
C ASN A 426 -10.26 -32.00 0.85
N PHE A 427 -9.90 -33.27 1.08
CA PHE A 427 -8.80 -33.60 1.96
C PHE A 427 -7.45 -33.30 1.32
N CYS A 428 -6.51 -32.83 2.11
CA CYS A 428 -5.16 -32.52 1.65
C CYS A 428 -4.49 -33.73 1.03
N ARG A 429 -3.89 -33.56 -0.14
CA ARG A 429 -3.19 -34.61 -0.89
C ARG A 429 -1.97 -34.02 -1.59
N ASN A 430 -1.09 -34.88 -2.08
CA ASN A 430 0.07 -34.45 -2.86
C ASN A 430 0.11 -35.20 -4.21
N PRO A 431 -0.74 -34.83 -5.18
CA PRO A 431 -0.84 -35.54 -6.47
C PRO A 431 0.32 -35.29 -7.43
N ASP A 432 1.12 -34.25 -7.19
CA ASP A 432 2.24 -33.79 -8.02
C ASP A 432 3.62 -34.11 -7.42
N GLY A 433 3.68 -34.78 -6.26
CA GLY A 433 4.94 -35.13 -5.62
C GLY A 433 5.71 -33.93 -5.06
N ASP A 434 5.01 -32.84 -4.75
CA ASP A 434 5.58 -31.59 -4.21
C ASP A 434 6.43 -31.86 -2.96
N SER A 435 7.66 -31.34 -2.95
CA SER A 435 8.61 -31.62 -1.86
C SER A 435 8.22 -30.94 -0.54
N HIS A 436 7.33 -29.94 -0.59
CA HIS A 436 6.84 -29.18 0.56
C HIS A 436 5.67 -29.83 1.28
N GLY A 437 5.11 -30.91 0.74
CA GLY A 437 4.10 -31.71 1.41
C GLY A 437 2.68 -31.59 0.82
N PRO A 438 1.70 -32.22 1.48
CA PRO A 438 0.31 -32.19 1.04
C PRO A 438 -0.28 -30.77 1.00
N TRP A 439 -1.08 -30.53 -0.02
CA TRP A 439 -1.71 -29.25 -0.31
C TRP A 439 -3.15 -29.46 -0.78
N CYS A 440 -3.87 -28.37 -1.00
CA CYS A 440 -5.20 -28.39 -1.61
C CYS A 440 -5.48 -27.10 -2.37
N TYR A 441 -6.37 -27.16 -3.37
CA TYR A 441 -7.03 -25.96 -3.88
C TYR A 441 -7.88 -25.33 -2.77
N THR A 442 -8.03 -24.00 -2.72
CA THR A 442 -8.76 -23.35 -1.63
C THR A 442 -10.13 -22.83 -2.06
N LEU A 443 -11.03 -22.60 -1.10
CA LEU A 443 -12.31 -21.92 -1.35
C LEU A 443 -12.19 -20.39 -1.45
N ASP A 444 -11.00 -19.84 -1.23
CA ASP A 444 -10.74 -18.41 -1.38
C ASP A 444 -10.44 -18.09 -2.85
N PRO A 445 -11.23 -17.23 -3.53
CA PRO A 445 -10.98 -16.85 -4.92
C PRO A 445 -9.61 -16.20 -5.17
N ASP A 446 -9.00 -15.60 -4.14
CA ASP A 446 -7.70 -14.93 -4.25
C ASP A 446 -6.51 -15.88 -3.99
N ILE A 447 -6.79 -17.06 -3.41
CA ILE A 447 -5.79 -18.08 -3.08
C ILE A 447 -6.09 -19.35 -3.85
N LEU A 448 -5.39 -19.58 -4.96
CA LEU A 448 -5.61 -20.76 -5.79
C LEU A 448 -5.38 -22.07 -5.01
N PHE A 449 -4.23 -22.16 -4.35
CA PHE A 449 -3.83 -23.29 -3.51
C PHE A 449 -2.95 -22.81 -2.34
N ASP A 450 -2.85 -23.63 -1.29
CA ASP A 450 -1.83 -23.46 -0.25
C ASP A 450 -1.53 -24.84 0.37
N TYR A 451 -0.39 -24.93 1.06
CA TYR A 451 -0.01 -26.14 1.79
C TYR A 451 -0.88 -26.34 3.01
N CYS A 452 -1.09 -27.59 3.39
CA CYS A 452 -1.97 -27.95 4.48
C CYS A 452 -1.35 -27.76 5.87
N ALA A 453 -2.20 -27.66 6.90
CA ALA A 453 -1.79 -27.61 8.30
C ALA A 453 -1.29 -28.99 8.77
N LEU A 454 -0.21 -29.46 8.16
CA LEU A 454 0.42 -30.75 8.42
C LEU A 454 1.92 -30.54 8.61
N GLN A 455 2.53 -31.33 9.47
CA GLN A 455 3.98 -31.38 9.66
C GLN A 455 4.54 -32.72 9.19
N ARG A 456 5.86 -32.83 9.00
CA ARG A 456 6.47 -34.16 8.86
C ARG A 456 6.36 -34.91 10.19
N CYS A 457 6.20 -36.23 10.13
CA CYS A 457 6.18 -37.07 11.33
C CYS A 457 7.58 -37.10 11.97
N ASP A 458 7.67 -37.16 13.30
CA ASP A 458 8.94 -37.03 14.05
C ASP A 458 9.93 -38.17 13.76
N ASP A 459 9.44 -39.32 13.29
CA ASP A 459 10.20 -40.51 12.92
C ASP A 459 10.71 -40.49 11.46
N ASP A 460 10.31 -39.49 10.68
CA ASP A 460 10.74 -39.30 9.30
C ASP A 460 11.92 -38.32 9.23
N GLN A 461 13.13 -38.82 8.92
CA GLN A 461 14.26 -37.93 8.68
C GLN A 461 14.06 -37.19 7.35
N PRO A 462 14.27 -35.86 7.29
CA PRO A 462 14.31 -35.16 6.01
C PRO A 462 15.31 -35.85 5.08
N PRO A 463 14.98 -36.09 3.80
CA PRO A 463 15.99 -36.46 2.83
C PRO A 463 17.06 -35.35 2.82
N SER A 464 18.32 -35.72 3.05
CA SER A 464 19.43 -34.78 2.91
C SER A 464 19.54 -34.38 1.45
N ILE A 465 19.50 -33.08 1.16
CA ILE A 465 19.65 -32.48 -0.18
C ILE A 465 21.01 -32.79 -0.86
N LEU A 466 21.94 -33.45 -0.17
CA LEU A 466 23.32 -33.65 -0.60
C LEU A 466 23.55 -34.72 -1.70
N ASP A 467 22.54 -35.07 -2.50
CA ASP A 467 22.70 -35.94 -3.66
C ASP A 467 22.99 -35.14 -4.96
N PRO A 468 23.80 -35.64 -5.91
CA PRO A 468 24.14 -34.90 -7.12
C PRO A 468 22.96 -34.90 -8.11
N PRO A 469 22.51 -33.74 -8.61
CA PRO A 469 21.41 -33.64 -9.56
C PRO A 469 21.83 -33.85 -11.02
N ASP A 470 20.82 -34.11 -11.88
CA ASP A 470 20.93 -34.27 -13.33
C ASP A 470 21.46 -33.02 -14.06
N GLN A 471 22.10 -33.23 -15.21
CA GLN A 471 22.59 -32.15 -16.09
C GLN A 471 21.42 -31.35 -16.71
N VAL A 472 21.34 -30.05 -16.42
CA VAL A 472 20.32 -29.15 -16.96
C VAL A 472 20.91 -28.17 -17.97
N VAL A 473 20.21 -27.98 -19.10
CA VAL A 473 20.55 -27.02 -20.16
C VAL A 473 19.67 -25.78 -20.01
N PHE A 474 20.29 -24.62 -19.79
CA PHE A 474 19.60 -23.32 -19.74
C PHE A 474 19.73 -22.58 -21.09
N GLU A 475 18.74 -22.67 -21.98
CA GLU A 475 18.84 -22.00 -23.29
C GLU A 475 18.40 -20.52 -23.29
N LYS A 476 17.43 -20.11 -22.45
CA LYS A 476 16.74 -18.80 -22.61
C LYS A 476 16.89 -17.79 -21.46
N CYS A 477 17.49 -18.16 -20.34
CA CYS A 477 17.62 -17.32 -19.15
C CYS A 477 19.10 -17.07 -18.80
N GLY A 478 19.37 -16.18 -17.85
CA GLY A 478 20.71 -16.01 -17.27
C GLY A 478 21.75 -15.42 -18.23
N LYS A 479 21.32 -14.77 -19.32
CA LYS A 479 22.21 -14.13 -20.29
C LYS A 479 22.29 -12.62 -20.01
N ARG A 480 23.51 -12.10 -19.86
CA ARG A 480 23.79 -10.65 -19.79
C ARG A 480 24.89 -10.26 -20.76
N VAL A 481 24.85 -9.02 -21.23
CA VAL A 481 25.94 -8.45 -22.05
C VAL A 481 26.95 -7.78 -21.11
N ASP A 482 28.13 -8.36 -20.98
CA ASP A 482 29.23 -7.76 -20.21
C ASP A 482 29.98 -6.75 -21.11
N LYS A 483 29.72 -5.44 -20.94
CA LYS A 483 30.60 -4.40 -21.51
C LYS A 483 31.84 -4.29 -20.62
N SER A 484 32.97 -4.80 -21.10
CA SER A 484 34.28 -4.67 -20.44
C SER A 484 34.63 -3.20 -20.18
N ASN A 485 34.43 -2.70 -18.96
CA ASN A 485 35.10 -1.49 -18.48
C ASN A 485 35.58 -1.68 -17.04
N LYS A 486 36.90 -1.80 -16.92
CA LYS A 486 37.67 -1.99 -15.68
C LYS A 486 37.78 -0.66 -14.93
N LEU A 487 36.97 -0.43 -13.89
CA LEU A 487 37.27 0.57 -12.86
C LEU A 487 37.11 -0.06 -11.47
N ARG A 488 38.22 -0.18 -10.75
CA ARG A 488 38.34 -0.85 -9.44
C ARG A 488 38.09 0.17 -8.32
N VAL A 489 36.97 0.06 -7.60
CA VAL A 489 36.76 0.71 -6.29
C VAL A 489 36.17 -0.31 -5.31
N VAL A 490 36.50 -0.15 -4.03
CA VAL A 490 36.19 -1.04 -2.91
C VAL A 490 34.70 -1.03 -2.59
N GLY A 491 34.06 -2.20 -2.48
CA GLY A 491 32.69 -2.37 -1.96
C GLY A 491 31.62 -2.84 -2.94
N GLY A 492 31.81 -2.58 -4.23
CA GLY A 492 30.91 -2.98 -5.33
C GLY A 492 31.02 -1.99 -6.49
N HIS A 493 30.98 -2.47 -7.74
CA HIS A 493 31.00 -1.58 -8.90
C HIS A 493 29.56 -1.27 -9.36
N PRO A 494 29.28 -0.09 -9.97
CA PRO A 494 28.12 0.06 -10.82
C PRO A 494 28.10 -1.11 -11.81
N GLY A 495 27.06 -1.93 -11.80
CA GLY A 495 27.10 -3.24 -12.45
C GLY A 495 25.80 -3.58 -13.15
N ASN A 496 25.91 -4.33 -14.25
CA ASN A 496 24.76 -4.81 -15.00
C ASN A 496 24.22 -6.09 -14.35
N SER A 497 23.07 -5.99 -13.71
CA SER A 497 22.29 -7.12 -13.21
C SER A 497 20.86 -6.99 -13.73
N PRO A 498 20.61 -7.34 -15.02
CA PRO A 498 19.38 -6.98 -15.74
C PRO A 498 18.12 -7.70 -15.23
N TRP A 499 18.27 -8.69 -14.36
CA TRP A 499 17.18 -9.38 -13.65
C TRP A 499 16.88 -8.79 -12.27
N THR A 500 17.71 -7.86 -11.77
CA THR A 500 17.47 -7.23 -10.46
C THR A 500 16.42 -6.16 -10.60
N VAL A 501 15.40 -6.21 -9.75
CA VAL A 501 14.29 -5.27 -9.79
C VAL A 501 14.20 -4.46 -8.51
N SER A 502 13.67 -3.25 -8.62
CA SER A 502 13.45 -2.33 -7.51
C SER A 502 11.97 -2.34 -7.13
N LEU A 503 11.66 -2.80 -5.91
CA LEU A 503 10.30 -2.75 -5.37
C LEU A 503 10.01 -1.34 -4.86
N ARG A 504 8.89 -0.76 -5.32
CA ARG A 504 8.43 0.59 -4.97
C ARG A 504 7.14 0.55 -4.17
N ASN A 505 7.12 1.30 -3.07
CA ASN A 505 5.91 1.50 -2.28
C ASN A 505 4.95 2.48 -3.00
N ARG A 506 3.79 2.73 -2.39
CA ARG A 506 2.74 3.61 -2.94
C ARG A 506 3.22 5.05 -3.17
N GLN A 507 4.26 5.49 -2.44
CA GLN A 507 4.92 6.78 -2.58
C GLN A 507 6.00 6.80 -3.68
N GLY A 508 6.30 5.66 -4.33
CA GLY A 508 7.34 5.54 -5.36
C GLY A 508 8.75 5.36 -4.80
N GLN A 509 8.89 5.11 -3.50
CA GLN A 509 10.18 4.94 -2.83
C GLN A 509 10.66 3.49 -2.93
N HIS A 510 11.95 3.31 -3.21
CA HIS A 510 12.60 2.00 -3.14
C HIS A 510 12.70 1.53 -1.70
N PHE A 511 12.31 0.28 -1.43
CA PHE A 511 12.43 -0.31 -0.09
C PHE A 511 13.01 -1.74 -0.09
N CYS A 512 12.97 -2.45 -1.21
CA CYS A 512 13.54 -3.80 -1.36
C CYS A 512 13.94 -4.08 -2.82
N GLY A 513 14.77 -5.11 -2.98
CA GLY A 513 15.08 -5.74 -4.25
C GLY A 513 14.17 -6.91 -4.60
N GLY A 514 14.39 -7.46 -5.79
CA GLY A 514 13.75 -8.66 -6.29
C GLY A 514 14.52 -9.23 -7.48
N SER A 515 14.15 -10.43 -7.91
CA SER A 515 14.72 -11.10 -9.08
C SER A 515 13.63 -11.47 -10.09
N LEU A 516 13.77 -11.04 -11.33
CA LEU A 516 12.86 -11.38 -12.43
C LEU A 516 13.12 -12.82 -12.90
N VAL A 517 12.22 -13.74 -12.56
CA VAL A 517 12.35 -15.19 -12.84
C VAL A 517 11.53 -15.63 -14.06
N LYS A 518 10.50 -14.84 -14.42
CA LYS A 518 9.69 -14.98 -15.64
C LYS A 518 9.14 -13.60 -16.03
N GLU A 519 8.66 -13.41 -17.25
CA GLU A 519 8.25 -12.11 -17.79
C GLU A 519 7.21 -11.38 -16.91
N GLN A 520 6.41 -12.11 -16.13
CA GLN A 520 5.39 -11.53 -15.25
C GLN A 520 5.59 -11.90 -13.76
N TRP A 521 6.75 -12.46 -13.40
CA TRP A 521 7.00 -12.98 -12.05
C TRP A 521 8.34 -12.52 -11.48
N VAL A 522 8.26 -11.95 -10.28
CA VAL A 522 9.41 -11.52 -9.49
C VAL A 522 9.48 -12.31 -8.19
N LEU A 523 10.64 -12.89 -7.89
CA LEU A 523 10.92 -13.49 -6.59
C LEU A 523 11.54 -12.43 -5.66
N THR A 524 11.05 -12.34 -4.43
CA THR A 524 11.57 -11.43 -3.39
C THR A 524 11.48 -12.06 -2.00
N ALA A 525 11.93 -11.34 -0.98
CA ALA A 525 11.96 -11.80 0.40
C ALA A 525 10.63 -11.53 1.12
N ARG A 526 10.20 -12.47 1.97
CA ARG A 526 8.96 -12.38 2.77
C ARG A 526 8.93 -11.16 3.68
N GLN A 527 10.08 -10.66 4.11
CA GLN A 527 10.18 -9.48 4.96
C GLN A 527 9.81 -8.19 4.20
N CYS A 528 10.01 -8.15 2.87
CA CYS A 528 9.69 -7.02 2.02
C CYS A 528 8.18 -6.81 1.86
N ILE A 529 7.41 -7.88 1.84
CA ILE A 529 5.96 -7.81 1.59
C ILE A 529 5.20 -7.86 2.91
N TRP A 530 4.34 -6.86 3.16
CA TRP A 530 3.63 -6.78 4.44
C TRP A 530 2.51 -7.81 4.59
N SER A 531 1.80 -8.10 3.51
CA SER A 531 0.75 -9.11 3.41
C SER A 531 0.71 -9.69 2.00
N CYS A 532 0.43 -10.99 1.88
CA CYS A 532 0.18 -11.66 0.60
C CYS A 532 -1.31 -11.65 0.22
N HIS A 533 -2.18 -11.24 1.14
CA HIS A 533 -3.65 -11.29 0.98
C HIS A 533 -4.26 -9.92 0.71
N GLU A 534 -3.54 -8.86 1.09
CA GLU A 534 -4.05 -7.50 0.97
C GLU A 534 -3.68 -6.90 -0.39
N PRO A 535 -4.56 -6.07 -0.99
CA PRO A 535 -4.30 -5.48 -2.29
C PRO A 535 -2.99 -4.68 -2.32
N LEU A 536 -2.09 -5.04 -3.24
CA LEU A 536 -0.84 -4.32 -3.48
C LEU A 536 -1.02 -3.13 -4.45
N THR A 537 -2.23 -2.58 -4.54
CA THR A 537 -2.54 -1.41 -5.37
C THR A 537 -1.54 -0.28 -5.14
N GLY A 538 -0.97 0.26 -6.21
CA GLY A 538 0.01 1.35 -6.13
C GLY A 538 1.44 0.91 -5.80
N TYR A 539 1.70 -0.35 -5.46
CA TYR A 539 3.07 -0.90 -5.46
C TYR A 539 3.50 -1.20 -6.90
N GLU A 540 4.75 -0.89 -7.22
CA GLU A 540 5.32 -1.07 -8.56
C GLU A 540 6.65 -1.82 -8.48
N VAL A 541 6.98 -2.53 -9.55
CA VAL A 541 8.31 -3.04 -9.84
C VAL A 541 8.94 -2.17 -10.91
N TRP A 542 10.14 -1.66 -10.63
CA TRP A 542 10.94 -0.88 -11.57
C TRP A 542 12.14 -1.70 -12.03
N LEU A 543 12.37 -1.74 -13.34
CA LEU A 543 13.39 -2.53 -14.00
C LEU A 543 13.93 -1.79 -15.23
N GLY A 544 15.09 -2.22 -15.74
CA GLY A 544 15.71 -1.62 -16.93
C GLY A 544 16.50 -0.34 -16.68
N THR A 545 16.78 -0.03 -15.41
CA THR A 545 17.61 1.11 -14.99
C THR A 545 18.64 0.66 -13.96
N ILE A 546 19.80 1.30 -13.96
CA ILE A 546 20.75 1.20 -12.85
C ILE A 546 20.48 2.27 -11.79
N ASN A 547 19.71 3.32 -12.06
CA ASN A 547 19.47 4.40 -11.12
C ASN A 547 18.37 4.00 -10.12
N GLN A 548 18.61 4.23 -8.83
CA GLN A 548 17.60 4.09 -7.77
C GLN A 548 16.53 5.18 -7.91
N ASN A 549 16.85 6.36 -8.42
CA ASN A 549 15.88 7.43 -8.66
C ASN A 549 16.04 7.92 -10.11
N PRO A 550 15.59 7.14 -11.10
CA PRO A 550 15.69 7.48 -12.51
C PRO A 550 14.88 8.75 -12.82
N GLN A 551 15.37 9.54 -13.78
CA GLN A 551 14.66 10.74 -14.22
C GLN A 551 13.43 10.38 -15.07
N PRO A 552 12.38 11.22 -15.08
CA PRO A 552 11.24 11.01 -15.97
C PRO A 552 11.69 10.85 -17.44
N GLY A 553 11.28 9.77 -18.09
CA GLY A 553 11.63 9.48 -19.48
C GLY A 553 12.97 8.76 -19.70
N GLU A 554 13.63 8.26 -18.64
CA GLU A 554 14.82 7.42 -18.80
C GLU A 554 14.55 6.22 -19.72
N ALA A 555 15.41 6.03 -20.73
CA ALA A 555 15.24 4.98 -21.73
C ALA A 555 15.32 3.58 -21.10
N ASN A 556 14.47 2.64 -21.56
CA ASN A 556 14.35 1.26 -21.07
C ASN A 556 13.75 1.08 -19.67
N LEU A 557 13.52 2.14 -18.90
CA LEU A 557 12.81 2.05 -17.62
C LEU A 557 11.41 1.49 -17.84
N GLN A 558 11.12 0.35 -17.22
CA GLN A 558 9.76 -0.18 -17.17
C GLN A 558 9.25 -0.09 -15.73
N ARG A 559 8.07 0.51 -15.59
CA ARG A 559 7.31 0.61 -14.33
C ARG A 559 6.09 -0.27 -14.47
N VAL A 560 6.02 -1.33 -13.67
CA VAL A 560 4.94 -2.32 -13.78
C VAL A 560 4.27 -2.49 -12.43
N PRO A 561 2.96 -2.24 -12.31
CA PRO A 561 2.23 -2.46 -11.07
C PRO A 561 2.22 -3.93 -10.66
N VAL A 562 2.15 -4.17 -9.36
CA VAL A 562 2.02 -5.52 -8.78
C VAL A 562 0.54 -5.87 -8.67
N ALA A 563 0.15 -6.99 -9.28
CA ALA A 563 -1.21 -7.50 -9.21
C ALA A 563 -1.49 -8.20 -7.87
N LYS A 564 -0.60 -9.13 -7.48
CA LYS A 564 -0.73 -9.89 -6.24
C LYS A 564 0.60 -10.50 -5.77
N ALA A 565 0.59 -11.02 -4.55
CA ALA A 565 1.73 -11.70 -3.94
C ALA A 565 1.35 -13.11 -3.46
N VAL A 566 2.21 -14.09 -3.72
CA VAL A 566 2.06 -15.47 -3.28
C VAL A 566 3.15 -15.78 -2.27
N CYS A 567 2.74 -16.04 -1.03
CA CYS A 567 3.65 -16.37 0.06
C CYS A 567 4.25 -17.78 -0.15
N GLY A 568 5.58 -17.88 -0.01
CA GLY A 568 6.29 -19.15 -0.08
C GLY A 568 5.92 -20.14 1.03
N PRO A 569 6.39 -21.40 0.91
CA PRO A 569 6.23 -22.45 1.91
C PRO A 569 6.79 -22.03 3.27
N ALA A 570 6.45 -22.79 4.32
CA ALA A 570 6.90 -22.47 5.67
C ALA A 570 8.44 -22.51 5.71
N GLY A 571 9.06 -21.52 6.38
CA GLY A 571 10.51 -21.40 6.45
C GLY A 571 11.21 -20.83 5.20
N SER A 572 10.56 -20.76 4.04
CA SER A 572 11.19 -20.27 2.79
C SER A 572 11.66 -18.82 2.86
N GLN A 573 11.02 -17.97 3.68
CA GLN A 573 11.18 -16.51 3.61
C GLN A 573 11.01 -15.96 2.17
N LEU A 574 10.31 -16.65 1.28
CA LEU A 574 10.10 -16.26 -0.11
C LEU A 574 8.71 -15.67 -0.35
N VAL A 575 8.61 -14.77 -1.33
CA VAL A 575 7.35 -14.31 -1.92
C VAL A 575 7.52 -14.18 -3.43
N LEU A 576 6.55 -14.69 -4.19
CA LEU A 576 6.42 -14.43 -5.61
C LEU A 576 5.45 -13.27 -5.83
N LEU A 577 5.83 -12.30 -6.64
CA LEU A 577 4.98 -11.19 -7.06
C LEU A 577 4.54 -11.42 -8.50
N LYS A 578 3.23 -11.46 -8.71
CA LYS A 578 2.64 -11.44 -10.06
C LYS A 578 2.49 -9.98 -10.48
N LEU A 579 3.08 -9.63 -11.61
CA LEU A 579 2.92 -8.30 -12.21
C LEU A 579 1.58 -8.19 -12.94
N GLU A 580 0.99 -6.99 -13.05
CA GLU A 580 -0.26 -6.79 -13.80
C GLU A 580 -0.13 -7.10 -15.30
N ARG A 581 1.09 -6.99 -15.84
CA ARG A 581 1.42 -7.24 -17.24
C ARG A 581 2.84 -7.80 -17.37
N PRO A 582 3.13 -8.60 -18.40
CA PRO A 582 4.49 -9.06 -18.65
C PRO A 582 5.41 -7.90 -18.99
N VAL A 583 6.66 -7.98 -18.55
CA VAL A 583 7.75 -7.06 -18.92
C VAL A 583 8.24 -7.35 -20.33
N ILE A 584 8.82 -6.33 -20.97
CA ILE A 584 9.43 -6.47 -22.30
C ILE A 584 10.92 -6.79 -22.11
N LEU A 585 11.32 -8.01 -22.45
CA LEU A 585 12.73 -8.43 -22.34
C LEU A 585 13.62 -7.69 -23.35
N ASN A 586 14.79 -7.24 -22.89
CA ASN A 586 15.83 -6.60 -23.70
C ASN A 586 17.19 -6.69 -22.98
N HIS A 587 18.22 -5.98 -23.47
CA HIS A 587 19.57 -6.04 -22.89
C HIS A 587 19.71 -5.43 -21.47
N HIS A 588 18.74 -4.63 -21.02
CA HIS A 588 18.64 -4.08 -19.67
C HIS A 588 17.64 -4.83 -18.78
N VAL A 589 16.82 -5.71 -19.37
CA VAL A 589 15.73 -6.44 -18.69
C VAL A 589 15.78 -7.89 -19.14
N ALA A 590 16.34 -8.76 -18.31
CA ALA A 590 16.53 -10.17 -18.63
C ALA A 590 16.06 -11.07 -17.49
N LEU A 591 15.73 -12.31 -17.81
CA LEU A 591 15.37 -13.33 -16.83
C LEU A 591 16.63 -13.95 -16.22
N ILE A 592 16.66 -14.15 -14.89
CA ILE A 592 17.65 -15.03 -14.26
C ILE A 592 17.18 -16.48 -14.32
N CYS A 593 18.11 -17.44 -14.47
CA CYS A 593 17.74 -18.85 -14.42
C CYS A 593 17.42 -19.30 -12.99
N LEU A 594 16.42 -20.16 -12.84
CA LEU A 594 16.22 -20.92 -11.61
C LEU A 594 17.18 -22.11 -11.58
N PRO A 595 17.71 -22.49 -10.42
CA PRO A 595 18.55 -23.67 -10.29
C PRO A 595 17.72 -24.95 -10.45
N PRO A 596 18.35 -26.11 -10.72
CA PRO A 596 17.67 -27.39 -10.59
C PRO A 596 17.16 -27.58 -9.15
N GLU A 597 16.07 -28.33 -9.01
CA GLU A 597 15.55 -28.71 -7.69
C GLU A 597 16.65 -29.39 -6.88
N GLN A 598 16.77 -29.00 -5.60
CA GLN A 598 17.74 -29.54 -4.65
C GLN A 598 19.22 -29.37 -5.06
N TYR A 599 19.54 -28.58 -6.09
CA TYR A 599 20.92 -28.33 -6.49
C TYR A 599 21.76 -27.73 -5.35
N VAL A 600 22.91 -28.35 -5.08
CA VAL A 600 23.91 -27.88 -4.12
C VAL A 600 25.07 -27.24 -4.87
N VAL A 601 25.21 -25.93 -4.71
CA VAL A 601 26.34 -25.18 -5.30
C VAL A 601 27.66 -25.64 -4.68
N PRO A 602 28.66 -26.04 -5.49
CA PRO A 602 29.98 -26.41 -4.98
C PRO A 602 30.64 -25.26 -4.19
N PRO A 603 31.34 -25.56 -3.07
CA PRO A 603 32.18 -24.57 -2.40
C PRO A 603 33.22 -23.98 -3.35
N GLY A 604 33.49 -22.68 -3.23
CA GLY A 604 34.39 -21.93 -4.10
C GLY A 604 33.74 -21.38 -5.38
N THR A 605 32.50 -21.77 -5.72
CA THR A 605 31.79 -21.17 -6.85
C THR A 605 31.64 -19.67 -6.65
N LYS A 606 32.03 -18.89 -7.66
CA LYS A 606 31.92 -17.43 -7.67
C LYS A 606 30.50 -17.01 -8.02
N CYS A 607 29.92 -16.17 -7.16
CA CYS A 607 28.59 -15.61 -7.32
C CYS A 607 28.62 -14.08 -7.14
N GLU A 608 27.54 -13.43 -7.53
CA GLU A 608 27.33 -12.00 -7.45
C GLU A 608 26.02 -11.68 -6.73
N ILE A 609 26.07 -10.68 -5.85
CA ILE A 609 24.88 -10.02 -5.32
C ILE A 609 24.68 -8.68 -6.01
N ALA A 610 23.43 -8.24 -6.12
CA ALA A 610 23.09 -6.95 -6.72
C ALA A 610 21.97 -6.24 -5.96
N GLY A 611 22.08 -4.91 -5.82
CA GLY A 611 21.03 -4.09 -5.23
C GLY A 611 21.38 -2.61 -5.09
N TRP A 612 20.42 -1.83 -4.59
CA TRP A 612 20.52 -0.39 -4.35
C TRP A 612 20.59 -0.07 -2.84
N GLY A 613 20.95 -1.06 -2.04
CA GLY A 613 21.03 -0.93 -0.59
C GLY A 613 22.16 -0.02 -0.12
N GLU A 614 22.21 0.16 1.19
CA GLU A 614 23.17 1.05 1.85
C GLU A 614 24.63 0.67 1.55
N SER A 615 25.44 1.66 1.15
CA SER A 615 26.90 1.52 1.03
C SER A 615 27.63 2.19 2.21
N ILE A 616 28.72 1.58 2.69
CA ILE A 616 29.56 2.18 3.72
C ILE A 616 30.36 3.34 3.10
N GLY A 617 29.95 4.58 3.40
CA GLY A 617 30.64 5.80 2.96
C GLY A 617 29.77 6.68 2.06
N THR A 618 29.95 7.99 2.18
CA THR A 618 29.15 9.11 1.64
C THR A 618 29.03 9.22 0.11
N SER A 619 29.14 8.12 -0.63
CA SER A 619 28.81 8.17 -2.05
C SER A 619 27.28 8.28 -2.18
N ASN A 620 26.81 9.45 -2.60
CA ASN A 620 25.46 9.69 -3.08
C ASN A 620 25.23 8.94 -4.41
N ASN A 621 25.65 7.69 -4.49
CA ASN A 621 25.60 6.88 -5.69
C ASN A 621 24.30 6.09 -5.63
N THR A 622 23.24 6.74 -6.10
CA THR A 622 21.92 6.15 -6.32
C THR A 622 21.96 5.17 -7.50
N VAL A 623 22.98 4.33 -7.62
CA VAL A 623 23.13 3.38 -8.74
C VAL A 623 23.23 1.94 -8.24
N LEU A 624 22.87 0.99 -9.09
CA LEU A 624 22.88 -0.44 -8.80
C LEU A 624 24.32 -0.92 -8.62
N HIS A 625 24.63 -1.47 -7.45
CA HIS A 625 25.94 -2.03 -7.16
C HIS A 625 25.92 -3.55 -7.29
N VAL A 626 27.04 -4.10 -7.76
CA VAL A 626 27.29 -5.54 -7.83
C VAL A 626 28.53 -5.89 -7.03
N ALA A 627 28.46 -6.97 -6.24
CA ALA A 627 29.58 -7.48 -5.46
C ALA A 627 29.77 -8.98 -5.65
N SER A 628 31.01 -9.42 -5.85
CA SER A 628 31.36 -10.84 -6.01
C SER A 628 31.74 -11.50 -4.68
N MET A 629 31.33 -12.75 -4.50
CA MET A 629 31.64 -13.57 -3.33
C MET A 629 31.67 -15.06 -3.70
N ASN A 630 32.38 -15.87 -2.90
CA ASN A 630 32.51 -17.30 -3.13
C ASN A 630 31.62 -18.09 -2.17
N VAL A 631 30.95 -19.13 -2.66
CA VAL A 631 30.14 -20.04 -1.85
C VAL A 631 31.03 -20.85 -0.90
N ILE A 632 30.54 -21.11 0.31
CA ILE A 632 31.14 -22.07 1.25
C ILE A 632 30.12 -23.15 1.61
N SER A 633 30.59 -24.30 2.09
CA SER A 633 29.69 -25.37 2.53
C SER A 633 28.92 -24.99 3.80
N ASN A 634 27.72 -25.56 3.99
CA ASN A 634 26.96 -25.38 5.22
C ASN A 634 27.74 -25.89 6.45
N GLN A 635 28.59 -26.91 6.29
CA GLN A 635 29.47 -27.41 7.36
C GLN A 635 30.51 -26.36 7.79
N GLU A 636 31.19 -25.71 6.83
CA GLU A 636 32.12 -24.63 7.11
C GLU A 636 31.39 -23.44 7.74
N CYS A 637 30.22 -23.08 7.20
CA CYS A 637 29.37 -22.03 7.74
C CYS A 637 28.94 -22.32 9.19
N ASN A 638 28.51 -23.55 9.47
CA ASN A 638 28.11 -24.02 10.80
C ASN A 638 29.25 -24.02 11.82
N THR A 639 30.52 -24.07 11.39
CA THR A 639 31.65 -23.90 12.32
C THR A 639 31.63 -22.51 12.97
N LYS A 640 31.16 -21.48 12.26
CA LYS A 640 30.97 -20.13 12.79
C LYS A 640 29.62 -19.94 13.47
N TYR A 641 28.57 -20.53 12.91
CA TYR A 641 27.19 -20.38 13.39
C TYR A 641 26.72 -21.46 14.38
N ARG A 642 27.63 -22.33 14.84
CA ARG A 642 27.40 -23.35 15.89
C ARG A 642 26.23 -24.30 15.61
N GLY A 643 26.08 -24.73 14.36
CA GLY A 643 25.04 -25.71 13.97
C GLY A 643 23.64 -25.13 13.72
N HIS A 644 23.48 -23.80 13.72
CA HIS A 644 22.18 -23.15 13.49
C HIS A 644 21.83 -22.90 12.02
N ILE A 645 22.72 -23.21 11.07
CA ILE A 645 22.44 -23.05 9.63
C ILE A 645 21.54 -24.17 9.15
N GLN A 646 20.43 -23.79 8.52
CA GLN A 646 19.44 -24.69 7.95
C GLN A 646 19.88 -25.18 6.56
N GLU A 647 19.35 -26.32 6.11
CA GLU A 647 19.62 -26.84 4.76
C GLU A 647 19.03 -25.92 3.68
N SER A 648 17.92 -25.25 4.00
CA SER A 648 17.28 -24.19 3.21
C SER A 648 18.09 -22.89 3.12
N GLU A 649 19.29 -22.86 3.68
CA GLU A 649 20.21 -21.72 3.65
C GLU A 649 21.48 -22.04 2.86
N ILE A 650 21.98 -21.06 2.14
CA ILE A 650 23.26 -21.09 1.43
C ILE A 650 24.18 -20.00 1.98
N CYS A 651 25.47 -20.33 2.16
CA CYS A 651 26.45 -19.41 2.72
C CYS A 651 27.52 -18.99 1.72
N THR A 652 28.02 -17.76 1.86
CA THR A 652 29.21 -17.28 1.16
C THR A 652 30.30 -16.85 2.13
N GLN A 653 31.55 -16.87 1.67
CA GLN A 653 32.71 -16.53 2.47
C GLN A 653 32.65 -15.08 2.96
N GLY A 654 32.92 -14.87 4.25
CA GLY A 654 33.09 -13.53 4.79
C GLY A 654 34.36 -12.87 4.27
N LEU A 655 34.23 -11.76 3.56
CA LEU A 655 35.35 -10.98 3.06
C LEU A 655 35.96 -10.11 4.17
N VAL A 656 37.25 -9.78 4.05
CA VAL A 656 37.94 -8.90 5.02
C VAL A 656 37.41 -7.46 4.93
N VAL A 657 37.08 -7.03 3.71
CA VAL A 657 36.37 -5.78 3.46
C VAL A 657 34.89 -6.02 3.78
N PRO A 658 34.19 -5.09 4.46
CA PRO A 658 32.75 -5.20 4.69
C PRO A 658 31.99 -5.05 3.37
N VAL A 659 31.90 -6.15 2.64
CA VAL A 659 31.13 -6.29 1.40
C VAL A 659 30.05 -7.33 1.67
N GLY A 660 28.80 -6.95 1.48
CA GLY A 660 27.66 -7.80 1.72
C GLY A 660 26.37 -7.02 1.49
N ALA A 661 25.27 -7.74 1.41
CA ALA A 661 23.96 -7.15 1.22
C ALA A 661 23.49 -6.43 2.50
N CYS A 662 22.86 -5.28 2.33
CA CYS A 662 22.36 -4.41 3.38
C CYS A 662 20.87 -4.09 3.17
N GLU A 663 20.37 -3.14 3.96
CA GLU A 663 19.00 -2.65 3.82
C GLU A 663 18.78 -2.01 2.45
N GLY A 664 17.65 -2.35 1.81
CA GLY A 664 17.37 -2.06 0.41
C GLY A 664 17.73 -3.21 -0.55
N ASP A 665 18.68 -4.08 -0.19
CA ASP A 665 19.06 -5.22 -1.04
C ASP A 665 18.19 -6.47 -0.81
N TYR A 666 17.41 -6.52 0.27
CA TYR A 666 16.59 -7.70 0.61
C TYR A 666 15.66 -8.10 -0.54
N GLY A 667 15.59 -9.39 -0.83
CA GLY A 667 14.92 -9.94 -2.01
C GLY A 667 15.76 -9.93 -3.29
N GLY A 668 16.91 -9.25 -3.30
CA GLY A 668 17.84 -9.27 -4.43
C GLY A 668 18.53 -10.63 -4.62
N PRO A 669 19.18 -10.83 -5.78
CA PRO A 669 19.74 -12.11 -6.16
C PRO A 669 21.10 -12.39 -5.50
N LEU A 670 21.36 -13.67 -5.21
CA LEU A 670 22.69 -14.26 -5.23
C LEU A 670 22.80 -15.09 -6.52
N ALA A 671 23.37 -14.49 -7.56
CA ALA A 671 23.49 -15.07 -8.89
C ALA A 671 24.85 -15.73 -9.08
N CYS A 672 24.90 -17.02 -9.37
CA CYS A 672 26.14 -17.75 -9.63
C CYS A 672 26.29 -18.03 -11.13
N TYR A 673 27.50 -17.86 -11.66
CA TYR A 673 27.78 -18.21 -13.04
C TYR A 673 28.03 -19.72 -13.15
N THR A 674 27.17 -20.42 -13.87
CA THR A 674 27.20 -21.88 -14.01
C THR A 674 26.91 -22.25 -15.47
N HIS A 675 27.79 -23.03 -16.10
CA HIS A 675 27.65 -23.51 -17.49
C HIS A 675 27.11 -22.45 -18.47
N ASP A 676 27.80 -21.31 -18.54
CA ASP A 676 27.49 -20.17 -19.42
C ASP A 676 26.18 -19.40 -19.15
N CYS A 677 25.59 -19.56 -17.96
CA CYS A 677 24.39 -18.83 -17.54
C CYS A 677 24.50 -18.34 -16.10
N TRP A 678 23.84 -17.22 -15.81
CA TRP A 678 23.62 -16.75 -14.44
C TRP A 678 22.38 -17.43 -13.83
N VAL A 679 22.59 -18.08 -12.69
CA VAL A 679 21.57 -18.87 -11.97
C VAL A 679 21.32 -18.27 -10.60
N LEU A 680 20.05 -18.10 -10.23
CA LEU A 680 19.61 -17.57 -8.94
C LEU A 680 19.74 -18.64 -7.85
N GLN A 681 20.92 -18.75 -7.25
CA GLN A 681 21.18 -19.78 -6.25
C GLN A 681 20.72 -19.40 -4.84
N GLY A 682 20.68 -18.09 -4.56
CA GLY A 682 20.20 -17.60 -3.28
C GLY A 682 19.42 -16.30 -3.37
N LEU A 683 18.69 -16.00 -2.30
CA LEU A 683 17.97 -14.74 -2.12
C LEU A 683 18.51 -13.99 -0.91
N ILE A 684 18.73 -12.69 -1.05
CA ILE A 684 19.18 -11.82 0.03
C ILE A 684 18.10 -11.72 1.10
N ILE A 685 18.42 -12.12 2.33
CA ILE A 685 17.53 -12.04 3.49
C ILE A 685 18.13 -11.19 4.62
N PRO A 686 17.30 -10.60 5.51
CA PRO A 686 17.78 -9.89 6.68
C PRO A 686 18.56 -10.79 7.64
N ASN A 687 19.80 -10.40 7.93
CA ASN A 687 20.66 -10.99 8.95
C ASN A 687 21.04 -9.94 9.98
N ARG A 688 21.23 -10.32 11.25
CA ARG A 688 21.49 -9.40 12.38
C ARG A 688 22.69 -8.44 12.21
N VAL A 689 23.65 -8.74 11.34
CA VAL A 689 24.77 -7.84 11.03
C VAL A 689 25.09 -7.94 9.55
N CYS A 690 24.90 -6.85 8.82
CA CYS A 690 25.20 -6.82 7.38
C CYS A 690 26.70 -6.69 7.15
N ALA A 691 27.19 -7.32 6.06
CA ALA A 691 28.57 -7.22 5.60
C ALA A 691 29.63 -7.40 6.72
N ARG A 692 29.36 -8.27 7.70
CA ARG A 692 30.23 -8.46 8.86
C ARG A 692 31.59 -8.98 8.40
N PRO A 693 32.70 -8.25 8.62
CA PRO A 693 34.01 -8.67 8.15
C PRO A 693 34.37 -10.07 8.65
N ARG A 694 34.83 -10.93 7.73
CA ARG A 694 35.25 -12.32 8.00
C ARG A 694 34.16 -13.27 8.52
N TRP A 695 32.90 -12.85 8.54
CA TRP A 695 31.76 -13.71 8.88
C TRP A 695 31.02 -14.14 7.63
N PRO A 696 30.62 -15.43 7.51
CA PRO A 696 29.87 -15.86 6.34
C PRO A 696 28.52 -15.16 6.23
N ALA A 697 28.14 -14.78 5.02
CA ALA A 697 26.81 -14.25 4.73
C ALA A 697 25.84 -15.40 4.44
N ILE A 698 24.60 -15.27 4.90
CA ILE A 698 23.55 -16.29 4.77
C ILE A 698 22.47 -15.77 3.81
N PHE A 699 22.02 -16.63 2.92
CA PHE A 699 20.96 -16.38 1.93
C PHE A 699 19.96 -17.54 1.98
N THR A 700 18.71 -17.30 1.61
CA THR A 700 17.77 -18.42 1.35
C THR A 700 18.27 -19.20 0.14
N ARG A 701 18.40 -20.52 0.25
CA ARG A 701 18.75 -21.43 -0.85
C ARG A 701 17.54 -21.61 -1.75
N VAL A 702 17.60 -21.11 -2.98
CA VAL A 702 16.45 -21.11 -3.90
C VAL A 702 16.13 -22.51 -4.40
N SER A 703 17.13 -23.38 -4.61
CA SER A 703 16.94 -24.75 -5.14
C SER A 703 16.01 -25.63 -4.31
N VAL A 704 15.82 -25.34 -3.02
CA VAL A 704 14.86 -26.06 -2.15
C VAL A 704 13.41 -25.73 -2.51
N PHE A 705 13.16 -24.58 -3.12
CA PHE A 705 11.82 -24.02 -3.34
C PHE A 705 11.45 -23.93 -4.82
N VAL A 706 12.23 -24.54 -5.72
CA VAL A 706 12.05 -24.41 -7.18
C VAL A 706 10.76 -25.08 -7.66
N ASP A 707 10.39 -26.22 -7.08
CA ASP A 707 9.11 -26.89 -7.29
C ASP A 707 7.93 -25.96 -6.97
N TRP A 708 7.93 -25.31 -5.80
CA TRP A 708 6.93 -24.32 -5.41
C TRP A 708 6.90 -23.14 -6.37
N ILE A 709 8.08 -22.62 -6.76
CA ILE A 709 8.19 -21.49 -7.68
C ILE A 709 7.55 -21.85 -9.03
N ASN A 710 7.91 -23.01 -9.59
CA ASN A 710 7.39 -23.48 -10.86
C ASN A 710 5.88 -23.73 -10.79
N LYS A 711 5.40 -24.38 -9.73
CA LYS A 711 3.99 -24.65 -9.48
C LYS A 711 3.15 -23.37 -9.44
N VAL A 712 3.57 -22.36 -8.69
CA VAL A 712 2.88 -21.07 -8.66
C VAL A 712 2.85 -20.42 -10.04
N MET A 713 4.00 -20.38 -10.74
CA MET A 713 4.08 -19.76 -12.08
C MET A 713 3.32 -20.52 -13.18
N GLN A 714 2.98 -21.79 -12.96
CA GLN A 714 2.22 -22.63 -13.88
C GLN A 714 0.71 -22.53 -13.61
N LEU A 715 0.33 -22.53 -12.32
CA LEU A 715 -1.07 -22.61 -11.92
C LEU A 715 -1.79 -21.25 -11.91
N GLU A 716 -1.07 -20.12 -11.73
CA GLU A 716 -1.69 -18.79 -11.54
C GLU A 716 -1.79 -17.86 -12.75
#